data_AF-A0A3P3Z2L3-F1
#
_entry.id   AF-A0A3P3Z2L3-F1
#
_cell.length_a   1.000
_cell.length_b   1.000
_cell.length_c   1.000
_cell.angle_alpha   90.00
_cell.angle_beta   90.00
_cell.angle_gamma   90.00
#
_symmetry.space_group_name_H-M   'P 1'
#
loop_
_entity.id
_entity.type
_entity.pdbx_description
1 polymer ?
#
loop_
_entity_poly.entity_id
_entity_poly.type
_entity_poly.pdbx_seq_one_letter_code
_entity_poly.pdbx_strand_id
1 'polypeptide(L)'
;MNECGDAVAAALRHAALMRDLASRYPFLRLHEEEGWPEALVADEAFARLAAEHADLACDPKRNAAALRGVEDAMNECGDAVAAALRHAALMRDLASRYPFLRLHEEEGWPEALVADEAFARLAAEHADLALDSKRNAAALRGVEDAMNECGDAVAAALRHAALMRDLASRYPFLRLHEEEGWPEALVADEAFARLAAEHADLACDPKRNAAALRGVEDAMNECGDAVAAALRHAALMRDLASRYPFLRLHEEEGWPEALVADEAFARLAAEHADLALDPKRNAAALRGVEDAMNECGDAVAAALRHAALMRDLASRYPFLRLHEEEGWPEALVADEAFARLAAEHADLALDPKRNAAALRGVEDAMNECGDAVAAALRHAALMRDLASRYPFLRLHEEEGWPEALVADEAFARLAAEHADLALDPKRNAAALRGVEDAMNECGDAVAAALRHAALMRDLASRYPFLRLHEEEGWPEALVADEAFARLAAEHADLACDPKRNAAALRGVEDAMNECGDAVAAALRHAALMRDLASRYPFLRLHEEEGWPEALVADEAFARLAAEHADLALDSKRNAAALRGVEDAMNECGDAVAAALRHAALMRDLASRYPFLRLHEEEGWPEALVADEAFARLAAEHADLALDRRGTPPRCAVWRTR
;
A
#
# COMPACT_ATOMS: atom_id res chain seq x y z
N MET A 1 -2.26 61.34 -68.16
CA MET A 1 -2.13 61.11 -69.62
C MET A 1 -1.13 60.00 -69.94
N ASN A 2 0.10 60.01 -69.39
CA ASN A 2 1.04 58.90 -69.57
C ASN A 2 0.56 57.58 -68.94
N GLU A 3 0.02 57.60 -67.72
CA GLU A 3 -0.50 56.39 -67.04
C GLU A 3 -1.66 55.72 -67.79
N CYS A 4 -2.55 56.48 -68.43
CA CYS A 4 -3.60 55.91 -69.29
C CYS A 4 -3.04 55.29 -70.58
N GLY A 5 -1.94 55.82 -71.11
CA GLY A 5 -1.26 55.26 -72.27
C GLY A 5 -0.58 53.93 -71.97
N ASP A 6 0.07 53.83 -70.82
CA ASP A 6 0.78 52.62 -70.37
C ASP A 6 -0.19 51.48 -70.04
N ALA A 7 -1.35 51.78 -69.43
CA ALA A 7 -2.40 50.81 -69.15
C ALA A 7 -3.02 50.22 -70.44
N VAL A 8 -3.30 51.06 -71.43
CA VAL A 8 -3.84 50.61 -72.73
C VAL A 8 -2.80 49.76 -73.48
N ALA A 9 -1.52 50.13 -73.42
CA ALA A 9 -0.44 49.34 -74.03
C ALA A 9 -0.27 47.97 -73.35
N ALA A 10 -0.39 47.89 -72.01
CA ALA A 10 -0.36 46.64 -71.27
C ALA A 10 -1.55 45.72 -71.65
N ALA A 11 -2.77 46.26 -71.70
CA ALA A 11 -3.96 45.49 -72.09
C ALA A 11 -3.86 44.93 -73.52
N LEU A 12 -3.31 45.70 -74.46
CA LEU A 12 -3.08 45.23 -75.83
C LEU A 12 -2.01 44.13 -75.90
N ARG A 13 -0.95 44.22 -75.08
CA ARG A 13 0.08 43.16 -74.99
C ARG A 13 -0.50 41.86 -74.43
N HIS A 14 -1.25 41.97 -73.34
CA HIS A 14 -1.93 40.83 -72.72
C HIS A 14 -2.88 40.13 -73.72
N ALA A 15 -3.74 40.89 -74.41
CA ALA A 15 -4.64 40.33 -75.42
C ALA A 15 -3.91 39.67 -76.61
N ALA A 16 -2.75 40.22 -77.00
CA ALA A 16 -1.92 39.63 -78.05
C ALA A 16 -1.28 38.30 -77.60
N LEU A 17 -0.77 38.23 -76.37
CA LEU A 17 -0.19 37.01 -75.80
C LEU A 17 -1.23 35.91 -75.61
N MET A 18 -2.42 36.23 -75.11
CA MET A 18 -3.54 35.28 -75.03
C MET A 18 -3.89 34.69 -76.39
N ARG A 19 -3.94 35.52 -77.43
CA ARG A 19 -4.21 35.07 -78.80
C ARG A 19 -3.10 34.19 -79.37
N ASP A 20 -1.83 34.52 -79.09
CA ASP A 20 -0.69 33.70 -79.52
C ASP A 20 -0.68 32.33 -78.82
N LEU A 21 -0.88 32.30 -77.50
CA LEU A 21 -0.99 31.05 -76.73
C LEU A 21 -2.15 30.17 -77.23
N ALA A 22 -3.35 30.75 -77.40
CA ALA A 22 -4.51 30.03 -77.93
C ALA A 22 -4.28 29.46 -79.34
N SER A 23 -3.50 30.16 -80.17
CA SER A 23 -3.18 29.73 -81.53
C SER A 23 -2.08 28.67 -81.57
N ARG A 24 -1.07 28.77 -80.70
CA ARG A 24 0.09 27.86 -80.67
C ARG A 24 -0.22 26.57 -79.91
N TYR A 25 -1.03 26.67 -78.86
CA TYR A 25 -1.38 25.56 -77.97
C TYR A 25 -2.90 25.49 -77.80
N PRO A 26 -3.65 24.94 -78.78
CA PRO A 26 -5.11 24.88 -78.73
C PRO A 26 -5.68 24.02 -77.59
N PHE A 27 -4.84 23.15 -77.01
CA PHE A 27 -5.16 22.30 -75.85
C PHE A 27 -4.99 23.03 -74.52
N LEU A 28 -4.33 24.20 -74.50
CA LEU A 28 -3.99 24.92 -73.28
C LEU A 28 -5.23 25.58 -72.68
N ARG A 29 -5.49 25.32 -71.40
CA ARG A 29 -6.49 26.03 -70.60
C ARG A 29 -6.00 27.46 -70.36
N LEU A 30 -6.78 28.42 -70.86
CA LEU A 30 -6.51 29.84 -70.66
C LEU A 30 -7.17 30.30 -69.38
N HIS A 31 -6.48 31.15 -68.62
CA HIS A 31 -7.03 31.76 -67.40
C HIS A 31 -7.11 33.29 -67.50
N GLU A 32 -7.98 33.88 -66.68
CA GLU A 32 -8.37 35.30 -66.76
C GLU A 32 -7.59 36.19 -65.78
N GLU A 33 -6.70 35.64 -64.95
CA GLU A 33 -5.93 36.41 -63.98
C GLU A 33 -5.06 37.47 -64.65
N GLU A 34 -5.03 38.65 -64.05
CA GLU A 34 -4.21 39.75 -64.53
C GLU A 34 -2.72 39.35 -64.56
N GLY A 35 -2.10 39.44 -65.74
CA GLY A 35 -0.70 39.06 -65.93
C GLY A 35 -0.44 37.58 -66.17
N TRP A 36 -1.47 36.72 -66.26
CA TRP A 36 -1.32 35.28 -66.50
C TRP A 36 -0.49 34.91 -67.74
N PRO A 37 -0.81 35.41 -68.95
CA PRO A 37 -0.07 35.01 -70.15
C PRO A 37 1.35 35.56 -70.15
N GLU A 38 1.61 36.70 -69.51
CA GLU A 38 2.96 37.23 -69.29
C GLU A 38 3.77 36.33 -68.35
N ALA A 39 3.18 35.91 -67.23
CA ALA A 39 3.83 35.06 -66.24
C ALA A 39 4.09 33.65 -66.79
N LEU A 40 3.14 33.07 -67.52
CA LEU A 40 3.28 31.74 -68.09
C LEU A 40 4.38 31.67 -69.14
N VAL A 41 4.51 32.69 -70.00
CA VAL A 41 5.58 32.75 -71.01
C VAL A 41 6.95 32.97 -70.36
N ALA A 42 7.00 33.62 -69.20
CA ALA A 42 8.22 33.79 -68.42
C ALA A 42 8.59 32.56 -67.56
N ASP A 43 7.67 31.60 -67.39
CA ASP A 43 7.89 30.40 -66.60
C ASP A 43 8.84 29.42 -67.28
N GLU A 44 9.92 29.05 -66.59
CA GLU A 44 10.94 28.17 -67.16
C GLU A 44 10.44 26.74 -67.37
N ALA A 45 9.53 26.24 -66.53
CA ALA A 45 8.97 24.90 -66.68
C ALA A 45 8.07 24.83 -67.91
N PHE A 46 7.21 25.83 -68.10
CA PHE A 46 6.40 25.98 -69.31
C PHE A 46 7.28 26.08 -70.56
N ALA A 47 8.36 26.87 -70.53
CA ALA A 47 9.28 26.99 -71.66
C ALA A 47 9.95 25.66 -72.04
N ARG A 48 10.30 24.82 -71.05
CA ARG A 48 10.85 23.47 -71.29
C ARG A 48 9.81 22.54 -71.88
N LEU A 49 8.61 22.51 -71.30
CA LEU A 49 7.49 21.69 -71.78
C LEU A 49 7.07 22.10 -73.21
N ALA A 50 7.08 23.39 -73.52
CA ALA A 50 6.82 23.92 -74.85
C ALA A 50 7.86 23.46 -75.89
N ALA A 51 9.13 23.37 -75.51
CA ALA A 51 10.18 22.83 -76.37
C ALA A 51 10.02 21.31 -76.58
N GLU A 52 9.73 20.57 -75.51
CA GLU A 52 9.46 19.13 -75.59
C GLU A 52 8.23 18.83 -76.45
N HIS A 53 7.16 19.63 -76.31
CA HIS A 53 5.97 19.54 -77.16
C HIS A 53 6.31 19.72 -78.63
N ALA A 54 7.13 20.74 -78.96
CA ALA A 54 7.56 21.00 -80.33
C ALA A 54 8.37 19.84 -80.94
N ASP A 55 9.25 19.21 -80.15
CA ASP A 55 10.03 18.04 -80.58
C ASP A 55 9.14 16.81 -80.78
N LEU A 56 8.22 16.54 -79.85
CA LEU A 56 7.30 15.40 -79.94
C LEU A 56 6.27 15.57 -81.07
N ALA A 57 5.89 16.81 -81.38
CA ALA A 57 4.94 17.15 -82.44
C ALA A 57 5.48 16.90 -83.86
N CYS A 58 6.79 16.64 -84.02
CA CYS A 58 7.39 16.27 -85.30
C CYS A 58 6.94 14.88 -85.81
N ASP A 59 6.56 13.95 -84.92
CA ASP A 59 5.94 12.65 -85.26
C ASP A 59 4.78 12.32 -84.31
N PRO A 60 3.61 12.95 -84.50
CA PRO A 60 2.51 12.89 -83.54
C PRO A 60 1.82 11.52 -83.49
N LYS A 61 1.93 10.69 -84.53
CA LYS A 61 1.37 9.33 -84.53
C LYS A 61 2.17 8.40 -83.63
N ARG A 62 3.50 8.51 -83.67
CA ARG A 62 4.40 7.67 -82.85
C ARG A 62 4.44 8.15 -81.40
N ASN A 63 4.31 9.45 -81.17
CA ASN A 63 4.46 10.08 -79.86
C ASN A 63 3.13 10.41 -79.17
N ALA A 64 2.00 9.88 -79.65
CA ALA A 64 0.65 10.30 -79.19
C ALA A 64 0.42 10.23 -77.67
N ALA A 65 1.02 9.26 -76.96
CA ALA A 65 0.92 9.16 -75.51
C ALA A 65 1.80 10.19 -74.78
N ALA A 66 3.02 10.41 -75.27
CA ALA A 66 3.96 11.39 -74.72
C ALA A 66 3.46 12.83 -74.96
N LEU A 67 2.90 13.11 -76.15
CA LEU A 67 2.27 14.40 -76.44
C LEU A 67 1.15 14.71 -75.46
N ARG A 68 0.24 13.77 -75.19
CA ARG A 68 -0.80 13.97 -74.18
C ARG A 68 -0.22 14.26 -72.80
N GLY A 69 0.81 13.51 -72.39
CA GLY A 69 1.48 13.76 -71.10
C GLY A 69 2.08 15.16 -71.01
N VAL A 70 2.73 15.66 -72.07
CA VAL A 70 3.27 17.02 -72.11
C VAL A 70 2.17 18.08 -72.20
N GLU A 71 1.11 17.83 -72.95
CA GLU A 71 -0.06 18.72 -73.04
C GLU A 71 -0.78 18.87 -71.68
N ASP A 72 -0.93 17.76 -70.96
CA ASP A 72 -1.47 17.74 -69.60
C ASP A 72 -0.53 18.49 -68.63
N ALA A 73 0.78 18.26 -68.70
CA ALA A 73 1.77 18.97 -67.88
C ALA A 73 1.83 20.48 -68.18
N MET A 74 1.67 20.88 -69.44
CA MET A 74 1.57 22.29 -69.83
C MET A 74 0.29 22.93 -69.28
N ASN A 75 -0.82 22.19 -69.26
CA ASN A 75 -2.06 22.62 -68.62
C ASN A 75 -1.91 22.77 -67.10
N GLU A 76 -1.28 21.82 -66.43
CA GLU A 76 -0.98 21.88 -64.99
C GLU A 76 -0.07 23.07 -64.66
N CYS A 77 0.94 23.34 -65.49
CA CYS A 77 1.79 24.51 -65.34
C CYS A 77 0.99 25.82 -65.50
N GLY A 78 0.10 25.89 -66.51
CA GLY A 78 -0.83 27.01 -66.68
C GLY A 78 -1.72 27.24 -65.46
N ASP A 79 -2.29 26.18 -64.89
CA ASP A 79 -3.11 26.24 -63.68
C ASP A 79 -2.30 26.69 -62.46
N ALA A 80 -1.07 26.22 -62.31
CA ALA A 80 -0.17 26.60 -61.21
C ALA A 80 0.20 28.09 -61.26
N VAL A 81 0.50 28.62 -62.46
CA VAL A 81 0.75 30.06 -62.65
C VAL A 81 -0.50 30.89 -62.31
N ALA A 82 -1.69 30.44 -62.73
CA ALA A 82 -2.95 31.10 -62.37
C ALA A 82 -3.18 31.11 -60.85
N ALA A 83 -2.96 29.97 -60.18
CA ALA A 83 -3.07 29.87 -58.73
C ALA A 83 -2.10 30.82 -58.00
N ALA A 84 -0.83 30.90 -58.43
CA ALA A 84 0.16 31.80 -57.85
C ALA A 84 -0.25 33.28 -57.97
N LEU A 85 -0.83 33.67 -59.11
CA LEU A 85 -1.34 35.02 -59.31
C LEU A 85 -2.56 35.32 -58.42
N ARG A 86 -3.50 34.38 -58.28
CA ARG A 86 -4.65 34.52 -57.37
C ARG A 86 -4.19 34.70 -55.92
N HIS A 87 -3.25 33.88 -55.48
CA HIS A 87 -2.66 33.97 -54.16
C HIS A 87 -2.00 35.34 -53.90
N ALA A 88 -1.15 35.81 -54.83
CA ALA A 88 -0.50 37.11 -54.74
C ALA A 88 -1.52 38.28 -54.72
N ALA A 89 -2.60 38.16 -55.49
CA ALA A 89 -3.68 39.15 -55.50
C ALA A 89 -4.42 39.19 -54.15
N LEU A 90 -4.72 38.03 -53.54
CA LEU A 90 -5.35 37.94 -52.23
C LEU A 90 -4.46 38.52 -51.12
N MET A 91 -3.17 38.19 -51.12
CA MET A 91 -2.20 38.76 -50.17
C MET A 91 -2.16 40.29 -50.27
N ARG A 92 -2.13 40.83 -51.49
CA ARG A 92 -2.16 42.28 -51.72
C ARG A 92 -3.46 42.92 -51.23
N ASP A 93 -4.60 42.28 -51.46
CA ASP A 93 -5.91 42.75 -51.03
C ASP A 93 -6.01 42.77 -49.50
N LEU A 94 -5.60 41.69 -48.83
CA LEU A 94 -5.55 41.60 -47.36
C LEU A 94 -4.62 42.68 -46.77
N ALA A 95 -3.41 42.83 -47.29
CA ALA A 95 -2.46 43.85 -46.84
C ALA A 95 -3.01 45.27 -47.00
N SER A 96 -3.74 45.54 -48.09
CA SER A 96 -4.31 46.86 -48.36
C SER A 96 -5.55 47.15 -47.52
N ARG A 97 -6.41 46.15 -47.27
CA ARG A 97 -7.65 46.32 -46.50
C ARG A 97 -7.41 46.31 -45.00
N TYR A 98 -6.45 45.51 -44.54
CA TYR A 98 -6.14 45.31 -43.13
C TYR A 98 -4.63 45.51 -42.87
N PRO A 99 -4.13 46.76 -42.83
CA PRO A 99 -2.70 47.03 -42.61
C PRO A 99 -2.16 46.55 -41.26
N PHE A 100 -3.03 46.26 -40.29
CA PHE A 100 -2.70 45.71 -38.98
C PHE A 100 -2.57 44.17 -38.98
N LEU A 101 -3.02 43.51 -40.05
CA LEU A 101 -3.06 42.06 -40.14
C LEU A 101 -1.64 41.50 -40.36
N ARG A 102 -1.25 40.54 -39.53
CA ARG A 102 -0.03 39.76 -39.70
C ARG A 102 -0.26 38.75 -40.83
N LEU A 103 0.47 38.94 -41.92
CA LEU A 103 0.44 38.03 -43.06
C LEU A 103 1.36 36.85 -42.79
N HIS A 104 0.94 35.66 -43.21
CA HIS A 104 1.74 34.45 -43.08
C HIS A 104 2.08 33.84 -44.46
N GLU A 105 3.13 33.02 -44.49
CA GLU A 105 3.73 32.47 -45.72
C GLU A 105 3.26 31.04 -46.05
N GLU A 106 2.43 30.41 -45.21
CA GLU A 106 1.95 29.06 -45.46
C GLU A 106 1.17 28.96 -46.77
N GLU A 107 1.43 27.89 -47.51
CA GLU A 107 0.75 27.59 -48.76
C GLU A 107 -0.78 27.53 -48.52
N GLY A 108 -1.52 28.38 -49.24
CA GLY A 108 -2.98 28.45 -49.11
C GLY A 108 -3.51 29.32 -47.96
N TRP A 109 -2.65 30.00 -47.19
CA TRP A 109 -3.07 30.83 -46.05
C TRP A 109 -4.10 31.93 -46.39
N PRO A 110 -3.87 32.80 -47.39
CA PRO A 110 -4.81 33.88 -47.67
C PRO A 110 -6.14 33.33 -48.21
N GLU A 111 -6.11 32.22 -48.96
CA GLU A 111 -7.32 31.51 -49.40
C GLU A 111 -8.11 30.96 -48.21
N ALA A 112 -7.45 30.28 -47.29
CA ALA A 112 -8.06 29.69 -46.10
C ALA A 112 -8.63 30.76 -45.15
N LEU A 113 -7.89 31.85 -44.94
CA LEU A 113 -8.32 32.95 -44.07
C LEU A 113 -9.58 33.65 -44.62
N VAL A 114 -9.63 33.91 -45.92
CA VAL A 114 -10.79 34.54 -46.56
C VAL A 114 -12.01 33.63 -46.56
N ALA A 115 -11.80 32.31 -46.57
CA ALA A 115 -12.87 31.31 -46.44
C ALA A 115 -13.33 31.11 -44.98
N ASP A 116 -12.57 31.56 -43.98
CA ASP A 116 -12.89 31.38 -42.57
C ASP A 116 -14.09 32.25 -42.13
N GLU A 117 -15.10 31.60 -41.56
CA GLU A 117 -16.33 32.28 -41.14
C GLU A 117 -16.11 33.23 -39.96
N ALA A 118 -15.20 32.92 -39.04
CA ALA A 118 -14.90 33.78 -37.90
C ALA A 118 -14.18 35.05 -38.37
N PHE A 119 -13.21 34.92 -39.27
CA PHE A 119 -12.56 36.07 -39.91
C PHE A 119 -13.57 36.94 -40.67
N ALA A 120 -14.47 36.33 -41.45
CA ALA A 120 -15.49 37.08 -42.19
C ALA A 120 -16.41 37.89 -41.26
N ARG A 121 -16.78 37.33 -40.10
CA ARG A 121 -17.57 38.04 -39.07
C ARG A 121 -16.79 39.19 -38.44
N LEU A 122 -15.53 38.95 -38.07
CA LEU A 122 -14.65 39.97 -37.48
C LEU A 122 -14.38 41.10 -38.47
N ALA A 123 -14.19 40.78 -39.76
CA ALA A 123 -14.03 41.76 -40.83
C ALA A 123 -15.27 42.66 -40.99
N ALA A 124 -16.48 42.10 -40.89
CA ALA A 124 -17.71 42.87 -40.93
C ALA A 124 -17.86 43.78 -39.69
N GLU A 125 -17.56 43.26 -38.49
CA GLU A 125 -17.56 44.04 -37.26
C GLU A 125 -16.52 45.19 -37.31
N HIS A 126 -15.32 44.90 -37.82
CA HIS A 126 -14.29 45.91 -38.03
C HIS A 126 -14.77 47.02 -38.98
N ALA A 127 -15.44 46.65 -40.09
CA ALA A 127 -15.99 47.62 -41.04
C ALA A 127 -17.05 48.53 -40.39
N ASP A 128 -17.94 47.97 -39.56
CA ASP A 128 -18.96 48.73 -38.83
C ASP A 128 -18.34 49.67 -37.78
N LEU A 129 -17.38 49.17 -37.00
CA LEU A 129 -16.72 49.95 -35.97
C LEU A 129 -15.85 51.08 -36.56
N ALA A 130 -15.28 50.88 -37.75
CA ALA A 130 -14.45 51.84 -38.46
C ALA A 130 -15.21 53.09 -38.92
N LEU A 131 -16.55 53.03 -39.01
CA LEU A 131 -17.40 54.18 -39.38
C LEU A 131 -17.29 55.35 -38.37
N ASP A 132 -17.01 55.06 -37.09
CA ASP A 132 -16.71 56.06 -36.05
C ASP A 132 -15.49 55.64 -35.21
N SER A 133 -14.33 55.62 -35.88
CA SER A 133 -13.08 55.12 -35.32
C SER A 133 -12.60 55.83 -34.05
N LYS A 134 -12.95 57.10 -33.85
CA LYS A 134 -12.56 57.85 -32.64
C LYS A 134 -13.33 57.36 -31.42
N ARG A 135 -14.62 57.10 -31.56
CA ARG A 135 -15.47 56.62 -30.46
C ARG A 135 -15.22 55.14 -30.16
N ASN A 136 -14.89 54.36 -31.19
CA ASN A 136 -14.74 52.91 -31.11
C ASN A 136 -13.29 52.44 -30.97
N ALA A 137 -12.33 53.33 -30.71
CA ALA A 137 -10.89 53.00 -30.76
C ALA A 137 -10.46 51.80 -29.90
N ALA A 138 -11.10 51.55 -28.75
CA ALA A 138 -10.80 50.37 -27.92
C ALA A 138 -11.40 49.08 -28.49
N ALA A 139 -12.63 49.14 -29.03
CA ALA A 139 -13.28 48.01 -29.65
C ALA A 139 -12.60 47.62 -30.97
N LEU A 140 -12.19 48.62 -31.78
CA LEU A 140 -11.41 48.39 -33.00
C LEU A 140 -10.13 47.61 -32.70
N ARG A 141 -9.33 48.05 -31.71
CA ARG A 141 -8.13 47.29 -31.30
C ARG A 141 -8.45 45.85 -30.90
N GLY A 142 -9.52 45.64 -30.13
CA GLY A 142 -9.94 44.28 -29.76
C GLY A 142 -10.30 43.41 -30.97
N VAL A 143 -10.97 43.97 -31.97
CA VAL A 143 -11.30 43.26 -33.22
C VAL A 143 -10.05 43.06 -34.09
N GLU A 144 -9.16 44.05 -34.19
CA GLU A 144 -7.88 43.94 -34.91
C GLU A 144 -6.99 42.84 -34.31
N ASP A 145 -6.92 42.75 -32.98
CA ASP A 145 -6.23 41.69 -32.26
C ASP A 145 -6.88 40.32 -32.52
N ALA A 146 -8.21 40.22 -32.44
CA ALA A 146 -8.93 38.98 -32.74
C ALA A 146 -8.79 38.53 -34.21
N MET A 147 -8.74 39.46 -35.16
CA MET A 147 -8.46 39.15 -36.57
C MET A 147 -7.04 38.62 -36.77
N ASN A 148 -6.08 39.17 -36.03
CA ASN A 148 -4.71 38.66 -36.02
C ASN A 148 -4.61 37.27 -35.40
N GLU A 149 -5.30 37.01 -34.28
CA GLU A 149 -5.38 35.68 -33.67
C GLU A 149 -6.04 34.66 -34.60
N CYS A 150 -7.09 35.05 -35.33
CA CYS A 150 -7.71 34.21 -36.36
C CYS A 150 -6.72 33.89 -37.50
N GLY A 151 -5.98 34.89 -37.99
CA GLY A 151 -4.90 34.71 -38.96
C GLY A 151 -3.82 33.72 -38.49
N ASP A 152 -3.37 33.86 -37.24
CA ASP A 152 -2.41 32.93 -36.62
C ASP A 152 -2.96 31.51 -36.50
N ALA A 153 -4.24 31.37 -36.14
CA ALA A 153 -4.90 30.07 -36.00
C ALA A 153 -5.01 29.34 -37.34
N VAL A 154 -5.38 30.06 -38.42
CA VAL A 154 -5.41 29.50 -39.79
C VAL A 154 -4.01 29.07 -40.22
N ALA A 155 -2.98 29.89 -39.95
CA ALA A 155 -1.60 29.53 -40.25
C ALA A 155 -1.14 28.28 -39.49
N ALA A 156 -1.48 28.18 -38.21
CA ALA A 156 -1.18 27.00 -37.39
C ALA A 156 -1.87 25.74 -37.93
N ALA A 157 -3.14 25.82 -38.30
CA ALA A 157 -3.88 24.69 -38.88
C ALA A 157 -3.25 24.21 -40.20
N LEU A 158 -2.78 25.13 -41.04
CA LEU A 158 -2.08 24.78 -42.28
C LEU A 158 -0.72 24.13 -42.02
N ARG A 159 0.07 24.64 -41.06
CA ARG A 159 1.33 24.02 -40.65
C ARG A 159 1.12 22.59 -40.13
N HIS A 160 0.13 22.41 -39.28
CA HIS A 160 -0.26 21.10 -38.76
C HIS A 160 -0.64 20.13 -39.88
N ALA A 161 -1.51 20.55 -40.81
CA ALA A 161 -1.90 19.73 -41.96
C ALA A 161 -0.71 19.38 -42.87
N ALA A 162 0.21 20.32 -43.08
CA ALA A 162 1.42 20.10 -43.86
C ALA A 162 2.35 19.07 -43.19
N LEU A 163 2.54 19.15 -41.86
CA LEU A 163 3.33 18.18 -41.09
C LEU A 163 2.70 16.79 -41.12
N MET A 164 1.39 16.68 -40.94
CA MET A 164 0.67 15.40 -41.06
C MET A 164 0.88 14.77 -42.44
N ARG A 165 0.77 15.56 -43.51
CA ARG A 165 1.01 15.09 -44.89
C ARG A 165 2.46 14.63 -45.09
N ASP A 166 3.42 15.37 -44.55
CA ASP A 166 4.85 15.02 -44.63
C ASP A 166 5.14 13.71 -43.90
N LEU A 167 4.65 13.55 -42.67
CA LEU A 167 4.77 12.31 -41.90
C LEU A 167 4.12 11.12 -42.63
N ALA A 168 2.89 11.28 -43.12
CA ALA A 168 2.20 10.24 -43.87
C ALA A 168 2.95 9.81 -45.14
N SER A 169 3.57 10.78 -45.84
CA SER A 169 4.33 10.52 -47.06
C SER A 169 5.69 9.88 -46.79
N ARG A 170 6.40 10.31 -45.74
CA ARG A 170 7.74 9.80 -45.39
C ARG A 170 7.68 8.45 -44.69
N TYR A 171 6.65 8.24 -43.87
CA TYR A 171 6.48 7.06 -43.03
C TYR A 171 5.08 6.46 -43.23
N PRO A 172 4.81 5.76 -44.34
CA PRO A 172 3.49 5.18 -44.61
C PRO A 172 3.04 4.10 -43.61
N PHE A 173 3.98 3.57 -42.81
CA PHE A 173 3.72 2.60 -41.73
C PHE A 173 3.35 3.28 -40.40
N LEU A 174 3.55 4.59 -40.27
CA LEU A 174 3.34 5.32 -39.03
C LEU A 174 1.84 5.51 -38.78
N ARG A 175 1.42 5.15 -37.57
CA ARG A 175 0.07 5.43 -37.07
C ARG A 175 -0.01 6.92 -36.72
N LEU A 176 -0.85 7.64 -37.46
CA LEU A 176 -1.13 9.05 -37.22
C LEU A 176 -2.20 9.18 -36.15
N HIS A 177 -2.06 10.20 -35.31
CA HIS A 177 -3.02 10.49 -34.25
C HIS A 177 -3.65 11.88 -34.40
N GLU A 178 -4.82 12.07 -33.79
CA GLU A 178 -5.67 13.26 -33.97
C GLU A 178 -5.50 14.32 -32.86
N GLU A 179 -4.69 14.04 -31.83
CA GLU A 179 -4.48 14.95 -30.71
C GLU A 179 -3.89 16.29 -31.20
N GLU A 180 -4.44 17.38 -30.64
CA GLU A 180 -3.97 18.73 -30.92
C GLU A 180 -2.47 18.86 -30.63
N GLY A 181 -1.68 19.23 -31.64
CA GLY A 181 -0.23 19.38 -31.53
C GLY A 181 0.59 18.08 -31.66
N TRP A 182 -0.04 16.94 -31.97
CA TRP A 182 0.66 15.64 -32.10
C TRP A 182 1.81 15.63 -33.12
N PRO A 183 1.63 16.04 -34.39
CA PRO A 183 2.71 15.98 -35.37
C PRO A 183 3.84 16.94 -35.01
N GLU A 184 3.54 18.10 -34.41
CA GLU A 184 4.54 19.04 -33.89
C GLU A 184 5.36 18.41 -32.75
N ALA A 185 4.68 17.79 -31.78
CA ALA A 185 5.32 17.15 -30.63
C ALA A 185 6.17 15.95 -31.06
N LEU A 186 5.69 15.13 -31.99
CA LEU A 186 6.42 13.96 -32.49
C LEU A 186 7.69 14.37 -33.24
N VAL A 187 7.62 15.39 -34.10
CA VAL A 187 8.79 15.88 -34.84
C VAL A 187 9.82 16.53 -33.91
N ALA A 188 9.37 17.10 -32.79
CA ALA A 188 10.25 17.65 -31.77
C ALA A 188 10.84 16.58 -30.83
N ASP A 189 10.32 15.35 -30.83
CA ASP A 189 10.76 14.28 -29.95
C ASP A 189 12.14 13.72 -30.37
N GLU A 190 13.09 13.73 -29.43
CA GLU A 190 14.46 13.27 -29.70
C GLU A 190 14.55 11.77 -29.98
N ALA A 191 13.69 10.94 -29.36
CA ALA A 191 13.68 9.51 -29.59
C ALA A 191 13.16 9.21 -31.00
N PHE A 192 12.08 9.88 -31.41
CA PHE A 192 11.58 9.79 -32.79
C PHE A 192 12.63 10.23 -33.81
N ALA A 193 13.33 11.34 -33.57
CA ALA A 193 14.39 11.82 -34.47
C ALA A 193 15.53 10.80 -34.65
N ARG A 194 15.92 10.10 -33.57
CA ARG A 194 16.93 9.01 -33.64
C ARG A 194 16.41 7.81 -34.42
N LEU A 195 15.18 7.38 -34.16
CA LEU A 195 14.55 6.26 -34.86
C LEU A 195 14.37 6.58 -36.36
N ALA A 196 14.01 7.81 -36.70
CA ALA A 196 13.89 8.28 -38.07
C ALA A 196 15.24 8.22 -38.83
N ALA A 197 16.34 8.58 -38.17
CA ALA A 197 17.69 8.48 -38.74
C ALA A 197 18.10 7.00 -38.94
N GLU A 198 17.86 6.14 -37.94
CA GLU A 198 18.12 4.71 -38.05
C GLU A 198 17.30 4.06 -39.17
N HIS A 199 16.02 4.42 -39.29
CA HIS A 199 15.15 3.98 -40.37
C HIS A 199 15.73 4.38 -41.74
N ALA A 200 16.21 5.62 -41.89
CA ALA A 200 16.82 6.08 -43.13
C ALA A 200 18.09 5.29 -43.51
N ASP A 201 18.95 4.99 -42.53
CA ASP A 201 20.15 4.18 -42.73
C ASP A 201 19.81 2.74 -43.12
N LEU A 202 18.84 2.13 -42.43
CA LEU A 202 18.41 0.75 -42.70
C LEU A 202 17.69 0.63 -44.06
N ALA A 203 16.95 1.66 -44.48
CA ALA A 203 16.22 1.71 -45.74
C ALA A 203 17.13 1.75 -46.98
N CYS A 204 18.44 1.94 -46.82
CA CYS A 204 19.41 1.86 -47.91
C CYS A 204 19.56 0.45 -48.48
N ASP A 205 19.33 -0.61 -47.67
CA ASP A 205 19.28 -2.01 -48.13
C ASP A 205 18.13 -2.79 -47.45
N PRO A 206 16.88 -2.58 -47.91
CA PRO A 206 15.70 -3.10 -47.20
C PRO A 206 15.63 -4.62 -47.16
N LYS A 207 16.20 -5.31 -48.17
CA LYS A 207 16.17 -6.78 -48.24
C LYS A 207 17.04 -7.42 -47.17
N ARG A 208 18.22 -6.84 -46.93
CA ARG A 208 19.16 -7.33 -45.91
C ARG A 208 18.71 -6.95 -44.50
N ASN A 209 18.04 -5.80 -44.36
CA ASN A 209 17.68 -5.21 -43.08
C ASN A 209 16.20 -5.42 -42.69
N ALA A 210 15.46 -6.29 -43.36
CA ALA A 210 14.00 -6.40 -43.23
C ALA A 210 13.46 -6.69 -41.81
N ALA A 211 14.25 -7.33 -40.94
CA ALA A 211 13.87 -7.55 -39.53
C ALA A 211 14.15 -6.30 -38.68
N ALA A 212 15.30 -5.65 -38.90
CA ALA A 212 15.66 -4.41 -38.20
C ALA A 212 14.74 -3.25 -38.59
N LEU A 213 14.39 -3.12 -39.87
CA LEU A 213 13.42 -2.13 -40.34
C LEU A 213 12.09 -2.28 -39.62
N ARG A 214 11.53 -3.48 -39.55
CA ARG A 214 10.28 -3.73 -38.81
C ARG A 214 10.40 -3.35 -37.33
N GLY A 215 11.51 -3.69 -36.69
CA GLY A 215 11.75 -3.29 -35.30
C GLY A 215 11.78 -1.77 -35.11
N VAL A 216 12.41 -1.02 -36.04
CA VAL A 216 12.42 0.45 -35.99
C VAL A 216 11.06 1.04 -36.34
N GLU A 217 10.34 0.49 -37.31
CA GLU A 217 8.98 0.89 -37.67
C GLU A 217 8.01 0.70 -36.50
N ASP A 218 8.11 -0.42 -35.78
CA ASP A 218 7.33 -0.69 -34.56
C ASP A 218 7.70 0.29 -33.44
N ALA A 219 9.00 0.55 -33.21
CA ALA A 219 9.47 1.52 -32.22
C ALA A 219 9.05 2.97 -32.54
N MET A 220 9.02 3.35 -33.82
CA MET A 220 8.50 4.67 -34.25
C MET A 220 7.00 4.78 -33.99
N ASN A 221 6.25 3.70 -34.20
CA ASN A 221 4.84 3.64 -33.87
C ASN A 221 4.59 3.73 -32.35
N GLU A 222 5.38 3.03 -31.54
CA GLU A 222 5.31 3.11 -30.07
C GLU A 222 5.65 4.52 -29.58
N CYS A 223 6.64 5.19 -30.18
CA CYS A 223 6.97 6.58 -29.90
C CYS A 223 5.80 7.51 -30.24
N GLY A 224 5.17 7.33 -31.41
CA GLY A 224 3.96 8.06 -31.81
C GLY A 224 2.80 7.87 -30.82
N ASP A 225 2.56 6.64 -30.37
CA ASP A 225 1.55 6.33 -29.36
C ASP A 225 1.86 6.99 -28.00
N ALA A 226 3.13 7.00 -27.59
CA ALA A 226 3.57 7.63 -26.34
C ALA A 226 3.38 9.15 -26.36
N VAL A 227 3.72 9.82 -27.48
CA VAL A 227 3.47 11.26 -27.68
C VAL A 227 1.97 11.56 -27.63
N ALA A 228 1.14 10.75 -28.29
CA ALA A 228 -0.31 10.91 -28.24
C ALA A 228 -0.86 10.75 -26.81
N ALA A 229 -0.39 9.73 -26.08
CA ALA A 229 -0.77 9.52 -24.69
C ALA A 229 -0.38 10.71 -23.79
N ALA A 230 0.82 11.26 -23.95
CA ALA A 230 1.28 12.43 -23.20
C ALA A 230 0.41 13.68 -23.48
N LEU A 231 0.01 13.89 -24.73
CA LEU A 231 -0.88 14.99 -25.10
C LEU A 231 -2.29 14.81 -24.53
N ARG A 232 -2.85 13.59 -24.56
CA ARG A 232 -4.15 13.28 -23.93
C ARG A 232 -4.11 13.55 -22.42
N HIS A 233 -3.05 13.10 -21.77
CA HIS A 233 -2.83 13.32 -20.35
C HIS A 233 -2.77 14.83 -20.02
N ALA A 234 -1.98 15.60 -20.77
CA ALA A 234 -1.87 17.05 -20.60
C ALA A 234 -3.20 17.78 -20.85
N ALA A 235 -3.97 17.33 -21.85
CA ALA A 235 -5.29 17.88 -22.15
C ALA A 235 -6.28 17.62 -21.01
N LEU A 236 -6.30 16.40 -20.44
CA LEU A 236 -7.13 16.06 -19.28
C LEU A 236 -6.75 16.86 -18.04
N MET A 237 -5.45 17.02 -17.77
CA MET A 237 -4.98 17.87 -16.66
C MET A 237 -5.46 19.31 -16.82
N ARG A 238 -5.36 19.87 -18.03
CA ARG A 238 -5.85 21.23 -18.33
C ARG A 238 -7.37 21.33 -18.15
N ASP A 239 -8.13 20.33 -18.60
CA ASP A 239 -9.58 20.30 -18.47
C ASP A 239 -10.01 20.23 -16.99
N LEU A 240 -9.38 19.34 -16.19
CA LEU A 240 -9.62 19.24 -14.75
C LEU A 240 -9.28 20.56 -14.03
N ALA A 241 -8.12 21.14 -14.32
CA ALA A 241 -7.71 22.42 -13.73
C ALA A 241 -8.68 23.56 -14.06
N SER A 242 -9.19 23.59 -15.29
CA SER A 242 -10.12 24.62 -15.74
C SER A 242 -11.53 24.43 -15.18
N ARG A 243 -12.03 23.19 -15.09
CA ARG A 243 -13.37 22.89 -14.60
C ARG A 243 -13.45 22.92 -13.08
N TYR A 244 -12.39 22.49 -12.40
CA TYR A 244 -12.34 22.37 -10.95
C TYR A 244 -11.08 23.07 -10.39
N PRO A 245 -11.07 24.42 -10.32
CA PRO A 245 -9.91 25.17 -9.82
C PRO A 245 -9.53 24.89 -8.35
N PHE A 246 -10.43 24.28 -7.58
CA PHE A 246 -10.21 23.85 -6.20
C PHE A 246 -9.56 22.46 -6.08
N LEU A 247 -9.52 21.69 -7.19
CA LEU A 247 -9.04 20.32 -7.20
C LEU A 247 -7.51 20.31 -7.09
N ARG A 248 -6.99 19.52 -6.16
CA ARG A 248 -5.57 19.20 -6.04
C ARG A 248 -5.20 18.21 -7.13
N LEU A 249 -4.40 18.68 -8.09
CA LEU A 249 -3.87 17.86 -9.16
C LEU A 249 -2.66 17.08 -8.66
N HIS A 250 -2.50 15.85 -9.12
CA HIS A 250 -1.34 15.02 -8.79
C HIS A 250 -0.54 14.62 -10.03
N GLU A 251 0.72 14.27 -9.83
CA GLU A 251 1.71 14.02 -10.89
C GLU A 251 1.87 12.52 -11.25
N GLU A 252 1.17 11.62 -10.57
CA GLU A 252 1.27 10.18 -10.86
C GLU A 252 0.87 9.87 -12.30
N GLU A 253 1.65 8.99 -12.93
CA GLU A 253 1.38 8.49 -14.28
C GLU A 253 -0.03 7.88 -14.33
N GLY A 254 -0.87 8.40 -15.23
CA GLY A 254 -2.25 7.93 -15.40
C GLY A 254 -3.27 8.51 -14.40
N TRP A 255 -2.89 9.44 -13.52
CA TRP A 255 -3.80 10.03 -12.52
C TRP A 255 -5.06 10.69 -13.09
N PRO A 256 -4.98 11.63 -14.06
CA PRO A 256 -6.19 12.29 -14.56
C PRO A 256 -7.09 11.31 -15.31
N GLU A 257 -6.52 10.30 -16.00
CA GLU A 257 -7.28 9.22 -16.63
C GLU A 257 -8.02 8.38 -15.59
N ALA A 258 -7.34 7.96 -14.52
CA ALA A 258 -7.92 7.15 -13.46
C ALA A 258 -9.00 7.91 -12.68
N LEU A 259 -8.78 9.19 -12.40
CA LEU A 259 -9.75 10.03 -11.70
C LEU A 259 -11.03 10.24 -12.50
N VAL A 260 -10.90 10.52 -13.80
CA VAL A 260 -12.06 10.71 -14.69
C VAL A 260 -12.84 9.41 -14.89
N ALA A 261 -12.16 8.26 -14.80
CA ALA A 261 -12.79 6.95 -14.83
C ALA A 261 -13.43 6.53 -13.50
N ASP A 262 -13.13 7.22 -12.39
CA ASP A 262 -13.65 6.88 -11.06
C ASP A 262 -15.14 7.25 -10.92
N GLU A 263 -15.96 6.26 -10.57
CA GLU A 263 -17.41 6.44 -10.44
C GLU A 263 -17.80 7.37 -9.28
N ALA A 264 -17.03 7.37 -8.19
CA ALA A 264 -17.29 8.25 -7.06
C ALA A 264 -16.98 9.70 -7.43
N PHE A 265 -15.88 9.96 -8.14
CA PHE A 265 -15.56 11.27 -8.69
C PHE A 265 -16.64 11.75 -9.67
N ALA A 266 -17.09 10.89 -10.59
CA ALA A 266 -18.15 11.24 -11.55
C ALA A 266 -19.45 11.65 -10.85
N ARG A 267 -19.83 10.95 -9.78
CA ARG A 267 -21.00 11.30 -8.96
C ARG A 267 -20.83 12.64 -8.25
N LEU A 268 -19.66 12.87 -7.65
CA LEU A 268 -19.34 14.13 -6.96
C LEU A 268 -19.30 15.31 -7.94
N ALA A 269 -18.76 15.11 -9.13
CA ALA A 269 -18.75 16.12 -10.20
C ALA A 269 -20.17 16.52 -10.64
N ALA A 270 -21.09 15.56 -10.76
CA ALA A 270 -22.49 15.84 -11.06
C ALA A 270 -23.18 16.61 -9.93
N GLU A 271 -22.96 16.21 -8.67
CA GLU A 271 -23.48 16.93 -7.50
C GLU A 271 -22.93 18.36 -7.42
N HIS A 272 -21.63 18.54 -7.68
CA HIS A 272 -21.00 19.86 -7.75
C HIS A 272 -21.66 20.73 -8.82
N ALA A 273 -21.91 20.19 -10.02
CA ALA A 273 -22.57 20.91 -11.10
C ALA A 273 -23.99 21.38 -10.72
N ASP A 274 -24.77 20.53 -10.05
CA ASP A 274 -26.12 20.87 -9.58
C ASP A 274 -26.08 21.95 -8.48
N LEU A 275 -25.14 21.83 -7.52
CA LEU A 275 -24.99 22.80 -6.44
C LEU A 275 -24.48 24.15 -6.94
N ALA A 276 -23.65 24.17 -7.99
CA ALA A 276 -23.08 25.37 -8.60
C ALA A 276 -24.13 26.25 -9.32
N LEU A 277 -25.36 25.77 -9.52
CA LEU A 277 -26.47 26.57 -10.06
C LEU A 277 -26.90 27.70 -9.10
N ASP A 278 -26.75 27.54 -7.78
CA ASP A 278 -26.97 28.59 -6.78
C ASP A 278 -25.88 28.58 -5.69
N PRO A 279 -24.68 29.11 -5.99
CA PRO A 279 -23.52 28.98 -5.12
C PRO A 279 -23.69 29.66 -3.76
N LYS A 280 -24.48 30.74 -3.69
CA LYS A 280 -24.67 31.51 -2.45
C LYS A 280 -25.48 30.72 -1.44
N ARG A 281 -26.54 30.05 -1.90
CA ARG A 281 -27.40 29.22 -1.05
C ARG A 281 -26.71 27.91 -0.66
N ASN A 282 -25.89 27.37 -1.57
CA ASN A 282 -25.28 26.04 -1.43
C ASN A 282 -23.83 26.06 -0.92
N ALA A 283 -23.30 27.21 -0.47
CA ALA A 283 -21.88 27.38 -0.17
C ALA A 283 -21.26 26.36 0.81
N ALA A 284 -22.02 25.87 1.79
CA ALA A 284 -21.55 24.84 2.71
C ALA A 284 -21.51 23.44 2.06
N ALA A 285 -22.53 23.11 1.25
CA ALA A 285 -22.58 21.85 0.51
C ALA A 285 -21.54 21.80 -0.60
N LEU A 286 -21.32 22.91 -1.32
CA LEU A 286 -20.26 23.02 -2.32
C LEU A 286 -18.89 22.71 -1.71
N ARG A 287 -18.53 23.35 -0.59
CA ARG A 287 -17.27 23.04 0.10
C ARG A 287 -17.15 21.57 0.50
N GLY A 288 -18.23 20.97 1.00
CA GLY A 288 -18.22 19.54 1.33
C GLY A 288 -17.98 18.65 0.11
N VAL A 289 -18.58 18.97 -1.04
CA VAL A 289 -18.35 18.23 -2.29
C VAL A 289 -16.96 18.50 -2.85
N GLU A 290 -16.47 19.74 -2.80
CA GLU A 290 -15.11 20.12 -3.21
C GLU A 290 -14.04 19.38 -2.38
N ASP A 291 -14.23 19.28 -1.06
CA ASP A 291 -13.36 18.52 -0.16
C ASP A 291 -13.43 17.01 -0.50
N ALA A 292 -14.62 16.45 -0.71
CA ALA A 292 -14.78 15.05 -1.11
C ALA A 292 -14.17 14.72 -2.48
N MET A 293 -14.24 15.64 -3.45
CA MET A 293 -13.58 15.50 -4.75
C MET A 293 -12.05 15.50 -4.59
N ASN A 294 -11.53 16.34 -3.70
CA ASN A 294 -10.11 16.36 -3.35
C ASN A 294 -9.67 15.05 -2.66
N GLU A 295 -10.45 14.54 -1.72
CA GLU A 295 -10.18 13.25 -1.06
C GLU A 295 -10.21 12.08 -2.07
N CYS A 296 -11.14 12.11 -3.03
CA CYS A 296 -11.19 11.14 -4.13
C CYS A 296 -9.93 11.22 -5.00
N GLY A 297 -9.49 12.44 -5.36
CA GLY A 297 -8.22 12.66 -6.07
C GLY A 297 -7.00 12.13 -5.32
N ASP A 298 -6.93 12.38 -4.01
CA ASP A 298 -5.86 11.87 -3.14
C ASP A 298 -5.87 10.33 -3.07
N ALA A 299 -7.05 9.71 -3.00
CA ALA A 299 -7.22 8.26 -2.96
C ALA A 299 -6.77 7.60 -4.28
N VAL A 300 -7.14 8.17 -5.43
CA VAL A 300 -6.69 7.71 -6.76
C VAL A 300 -5.16 7.82 -6.87
N ALA A 301 -4.58 8.93 -6.43
CA ALA A 301 -3.12 9.11 -6.40
C ALA A 301 -2.43 8.08 -5.50
N ALA A 302 -2.98 7.82 -4.30
CA ALA A 302 -2.45 6.80 -3.40
C ALA A 302 -2.50 5.39 -4.03
N ALA A 303 -3.60 5.03 -4.69
CA ALA A 303 -3.73 3.74 -5.37
C ALA A 303 -2.71 3.58 -6.52
N LEU A 304 -2.45 4.64 -7.30
CA LEU A 304 -1.44 4.63 -8.36
C LEU A 304 -0.03 4.52 -7.80
N ARG A 305 0.31 5.24 -6.71
CA ARG A 305 1.60 5.10 -6.02
C ARG A 305 1.81 3.69 -5.50
N HIS A 306 0.79 3.12 -4.87
CA HIS A 306 0.81 1.74 -4.38
C HIS A 306 1.06 0.74 -5.52
N ALA A 307 0.32 0.86 -6.63
CA ALA A 307 0.50 0.00 -7.81
C ALA A 307 1.89 0.15 -8.44
N ALA A 308 2.42 1.37 -8.50
CA ALA A 308 3.76 1.65 -9.01
C ALA A 308 4.85 1.01 -8.13
N LEU A 309 4.72 1.09 -6.80
CA LEU A 309 5.64 0.43 -5.86
C LEU A 309 5.57 -1.09 -5.97
N MET A 310 4.37 -1.67 -6.08
CA MET A 310 4.21 -3.12 -6.30
C MET A 310 4.91 -3.57 -7.59
N ARG A 311 4.73 -2.81 -8.68
CA ARG A 311 5.41 -3.08 -9.96
C ARG A 311 6.93 -2.99 -9.83
N ASP A 312 7.43 -1.97 -9.14
CA ASP A 312 8.87 -1.76 -8.93
C ASP A 312 9.47 -2.91 -8.09
N LEU A 313 8.83 -3.29 -6.98
CA LEU A 313 9.24 -4.42 -6.15
C LEU A 313 9.24 -5.74 -6.94
N ALA A 314 8.16 -6.02 -7.69
CA ALA A 314 8.06 -7.21 -8.52
C ALA A 314 9.17 -7.28 -9.59
N SER A 315 9.49 -6.14 -10.20
CA SER A 315 10.52 -6.06 -11.24
C SER A 315 11.94 -6.15 -10.68
N ARG A 316 12.22 -5.52 -9.53
CA ARG A 316 13.55 -5.49 -8.91
C ARG A 316 13.86 -6.78 -8.16
N TYR A 317 12.85 -7.38 -7.54
CA TYR A 317 12.97 -8.56 -6.69
C TYR A 317 11.97 -9.64 -7.12
N PRO A 318 12.20 -10.34 -8.25
CA PRO A 318 11.26 -11.38 -8.73
C PRO A 318 11.08 -12.58 -7.79
N PHE A 319 11.96 -12.75 -6.80
CA PHE A 319 11.89 -13.78 -5.76
C PHE A 319 11.03 -13.37 -4.55
N LEU A 320 10.68 -12.07 -4.44
CA LEU A 320 9.97 -11.52 -3.29
C LEU A 320 8.50 -11.94 -3.31
N ARG A 321 8.02 -12.47 -2.18
CA ARG A 321 6.61 -12.70 -1.93
C ARG A 321 5.91 -11.36 -1.71
N LEU A 322 5.08 -10.98 -2.66
CA LEU A 322 4.24 -9.78 -2.55
C LEU A 322 3.01 -10.11 -1.71
N HIS A 323 2.58 -9.16 -0.89
CA HIS A 323 1.37 -9.29 -0.08
C HIS A 323 0.33 -8.23 -0.44
N GLU A 324 -0.94 -8.52 -0.11
CA GLU A 324 -2.11 -7.73 -0.51
C GLU A 324 -2.57 -6.73 0.57
N GLU A 325 -1.94 -6.70 1.75
CA GLU A 325 -2.34 -5.79 2.81
C GLU A 325 -2.23 -4.33 2.38
N GLU A 326 -3.24 -3.54 2.75
CA GLU A 326 -3.27 -2.10 2.53
C GLU A 326 -2.01 -1.45 3.13
N GLY A 327 -1.23 -0.75 2.31
CA GLY A 327 0.00 -0.08 2.73
C GLY A 327 1.24 -0.98 2.80
N TRP A 328 1.18 -2.26 2.42
CA TRP A 328 2.31 -3.18 2.48
C TRP A 328 3.57 -2.73 1.71
N PRO A 329 3.51 -2.38 0.41
CA PRO A 329 4.72 -2.00 -0.32
C PRO A 329 5.31 -0.70 0.23
N GLU A 330 4.47 0.24 0.70
CA GLU A 330 4.93 1.46 1.36
C GLU A 330 5.67 1.16 2.67
N ALA A 331 5.09 0.31 3.52
CA ALA A 331 5.68 -0.09 4.79
C ALA A 331 6.99 -0.86 4.60
N LEU A 332 7.04 -1.76 3.62
CA LEU A 332 8.23 -2.55 3.32
C LEU A 332 9.38 -1.68 2.81
N VAL A 333 9.10 -0.75 1.90
CA VAL A 333 10.14 0.16 1.37
C VAL A 333 10.64 1.13 2.44
N ALA A 334 9.79 1.46 3.43
CA ALA A 334 10.18 2.26 4.59
C ALA A 334 10.93 1.46 5.67
N ASP A 335 10.93 0.13 5.61
CA ASP A 335 11.57 -0.72 6.62
C ASP A 335 13.11 -0.69 6.50
N GLU A 336 13.78 -0.31 7.59
CA GLU A 336 15.24 -0.18 7.61
C GLU A 336 15.96 -1.52 7.43
N ALA A 337 15.39 -2.63 7.90
CA ALA A 337 15.98 -3.95 7.73
C ALA A 337 15.87 -4.39 6.27
N PHE A 338 14.72 -4.18 5.63
CA PHE A 338 14.54 -4.41 4.21
C PHE A 338 15.51 -3.58 3.37
N ALA A 339 15.67 -2.29 3.66
CA ALA A 339 16.60 -1.41 2.94
C ALA A 339 18.05 -1.91 3.03
N ARG A 340 18.48 -2.41 4.19
CA ARG A 340 19.81 -3.01 4.38
C ARG A 340 19.98 -4.30 3.58
N LEU A 341 18.98 -5.18 3.62
CA LEU A 341 19.00 -6.44 2.86
C LEU A 341 18.99 -6.17 1.35
N ALA A 342 18.24 -5.18 0.88
CA ALA A 342 18.21 -4.76 -0.52
C ALA A 342 19.59 -4.26 -1.01
N ALA A 343 20.32 -3.51 -0.17
CA ALA A 343 21.68 -3.08 -0.48
C ALA A 343 22.66 -4.27 -0.53
N GLU A 344 22.58 -5.18 0.44
CA GLU A 344 23.40 -6.40 0.45
C GLU A 344 23.11 -7.28 -0.77
N HIS A 345 21.84 -7.43 -1.14
CA HIS A 345 21.43 -8.13 -2.35
C HIS A 345 22.05 -7.50 -3.61
N ALA A 346 22.01 -6.18 -3.74
CA ALA A 346 22.60 -5.47 -4.87
C ALA A 346 24.12 -5.69 -4.98
N ASP A 347 24.84 -5.67 -3.86
CA ASP A 347 26.29 -5.94 -3.81
C ASP A 347 26.61 -7.39 -4.19
N LEU A 348 25.84 -8.35 -3.66
CA LEU A 348 26.04 -9.78 -3.94
C LEU A 348 25.68 -10.12 -5.40
N ALA A 349 24.71 -9.43 -6.00
CA ALA A 349 24.26 -9.62 -7.38
C ALA A 349 25.30 -9.20 -8.44
N LEU A 350 26.38 -8.50 -8.06
CA LEU A 350 27.49 -8.18 -8.96
C LEU A 350 28.27 -9.44 -9.41
N ASP A 351 28.32 -10.49 -8.59
CA ASP A 351 28.90 -11.80 -8.96
C ASP A 351 28.00 -12.96 -8.46
N PRO A 352 26.88 -13.24 -9.14
CA PRO A 352 25.88 -14.19 -8.65
C PRO A 352 26.39 -15.63 -8.53
N LYS A 353 27.36 -16.02 -9.37
CA LYS A 353 27.87 -17.40 -9.38
C LYS A 353 28.70 -17.69 -8.13
N ARG A 354 29.52 -16.72 -7.72
CA ARG A 354 30.35 -16.85 -6.51
C ARG A 354 29.54 -16.69 -5.23
N ASN A 355 28.50 -15.87 -5.29
CA ASN A 355 27.71 -15.48 -4.12
C ASN A 355 26.38 -16.25 -3.98
N ALA A 356 26.15 -17.30 -4.76
CA ALA A 356 24.84 -17.97 -4.87
C ALA A 356 24.20 -18.39 -3.53
N ALA A 357 25.00 -18.87 -2.57
CA ALA A 357 24.48 -19.25 -1.25
C ALA A 357 24.12 -18.02 -0.38
N ALA A 358 24.92 -16.96 -0.45
CA ALA A 358 24.67 -15.72 0.27
C ALA A 358 23.45 -14.98 -0.32
N LEU A 359 23.31 -14.97 -1.64
CA LEU A 359 22.14 -14.42 -2.33
C LEU A 359 20.86 -15.10 -1.86
N ARG A 360 20.81 -16.44 -1.85
CA ARG A 360 19.64 -17.16 -1.33
C ARG A 360 19.32 -16.81 0.12
N GLY A 361 20.34 -16.69 0.98
CA GLY A 361 20.14 -16.29 2.37
C GLY A 361 19.55 -14.89 2.51
N VAL A 362 20.01 -13.94 1.69
CA VAL A 362 19.46 -12.57 1.67
C VAL A 362 18.06 -12.54 1.06
N GLU A 363 17.81 -13.31 -0.01
CA GLU A 363 16.49 -13.45 -0.64
C GLU A 363 15.46 -14.03 0.34
N ASP A 364 15.83 -15.06 1.10
CA ASP A 364 14.99 -15.65 2.16
C ASP A 364 14.74 -14.63 3.29
N ALA A 365 15.77 -13.90 3.74
CA ALA A 365 15.64 -12.87 4.77
C ALA A 365 14.76 -11.69 4.32
N MET A 366 14.84 -11.29 3.04
CA MET A 366 13.96 -10.27 2.45
C MET A 366 12.50 -10.73 2.43
N ASN A 367 12.27 -12.01 2.13
CA ASN A 367 10.94 -12.61 2.20
C ASN A 367 10.40 -12.66 3.63
N GLU A 368 11.22 -13.06 4.60
CA GLU A 368 10.85 -13.05 6.02
C GLU A 368 10.53 -11.63 6.52
N CYS A 369 11.29 -10.63 6.07
CA CYS A 369 11.00 -9.22 6.36
C CYS A 369 9.66 -8.80 5.75
N GLY A 370 9.39 -9.15 4.49
CA GLY A 370 8.10 -8.92 3.84
C GLY A 370 6.92 -9.56 4.59
N ASP A 371 7.08 -10.81 5.03
CA ASP A 371 6.07 -11.54 5.81
C ASP A 371 5.83 -10.90 7.18
N ALA A 372 6.89 -10.40 7.83
CA ALA A 372 6.80 -9.71 9.11
C ALA A 372 6.06 -8.36 8.98
N VAL A 373 6.36 -7.57 7.94
CA VAL A 373 5.64 -6.31 7.64
C VAL A 373 4.16 -6.60 7.38
N ALA A 374 3.85 -7.63 6.59
CA ALA A 374 2.47 -8.05 6.33
C ALA A 374 1.75 -8.47 7.62
N ALA A 375 2.42 -9.23 8.50
CA ALA A 375 1.86 -9.63 9.79
C ALA A 375 1.56 -8.42 10.69
N ALA A 376 2.47 -7.44 10.76
CA ALA A 376 2.27 -6.21 11.52
C ALA A 376 1.08 -5.38 10.99
N LEU A 377 0.91 -5.30 9.68
CA LEU A 377 -0.23 -4.60 9.07
C LEU A 377 -1.55 -5.32 9.34
N ARG A 378 -1.59 -6.66 9.23
CA ARG A 378 -2.78 -7.46 9.60
C ARG A 378 -3.15 -7.26 11.06
N HIS A 379 -2.17 -7.30 11.95
CA HIS A 379 -2.37 -7.06 13.37
C HIS A 379 -2.97 -5.67 13.62
N ALA A 380 -2.38 -4.62 13.03
CA ALA A 380 -2.89 -3.25 13.15
C ALA A 380 -4.31 -3.09 12.58
N ALA A 381 -4.60 -3.73 11.46
CA ALA A 381 -5.93 -3.73 10.85
C ALA A 381 -6.98 -4.40 11.75
N LEU A 382 -6.65 -5.54 12.36
CA LEU A 382 -7.53 -6.22 13.32
C LEU A 382 -7.76 -5.38 14.58
N MET A 383 -6.71 -4.74 15.13
CA MET A 383 -6.85 -3.83 16.28
C MET A 383 -7.79 -2.67 15.95
N ARG A 384 -7.65 -2.06 14.77
CA ARG A 384 -8.53 -1.00 14.28
C ARG A 384 -9.98 -1.49 14.14
N ASP A 385 -10.17 -2.67 13.59
CA ASP A 385 -11.51 -3.27 13.39
C ASP A 385 -12.19 -3.56 14.74
N LEU A 386 -11.47 -4.18 15.69
CA LEU A 386 -11.96 -4.44 17.04
C LEU A 386 -12.32 -3.14 17.76
N ALA A 387 -11.44 -2.13 17.72
CA ALA A 387 -11.69 -0.82 18.33
C ALA A 387 -12.93 -0.12 17.74
N SER A 388 -13.11 -0.22 16.42
CA SER A 388 -14.23 0.41 15.72
C SER A 388 -15.55 -0.33 15.97
N ARG A 389 -15.55 -1.66 15.98
CA ARG A 389 -16.76 -2.48 16.15
C ARG A 389 -17.17 -2.58 17.61
N TYR A 390 -16.21 -2.62 18.52
CA TYR A 390 -16.43 -2.80 19.96
C TYR A 390 -15.70 -1.71 20.76
N PRO A 391 -16.20 -0.45 20.79
CA PRO A 391 -15.54 0.64 21.51
C PRO A 391 -15.43 0.46 23.03
N PHE A 392 -16.18 -0.50 23.60
CA PHE A 392 -16.14 -0.88 25.01
C PHE A 392 -15.06 -1.93 25.34
N LEU A 393 -14.49 -2.58 24.32
CA LEU A 393 -13.54 -3.67 24.49
C LEU A 393 -12.18 -3.13 24.96
N ARG A 394 -11.64 -3.72 26.01
CA ARG A 394 -10.29 -3.47 26.49
C ARG A 394 -9.30 -4.15 25.54
N LEU A 395 -8.56 -3.34 24.82
CA LEU A 395 -7.51 -3.79 23.92
C LEU A 395 -6.24 -4.09 24.70
N HIS A 396 -5.50 -5.09 24.24
CA HIS A 396 -4.32 -5.65 24.89
C HIS A 396 -3.14 -5.61 23.90
N GLU A 397 -1.92 -5.45 24.42
CA GLU A 397 -0.69 -5.22 23.63
C GLU A 397 0.09 -6.51 23.35
N GLU A 398 -0.36 -7.65 23.88
CA GLU A 398 0.31 -8.93 23.69
C GLU A 398 0.44 -9.31 22.21
N GLU A 399 1.62 -9.79 21.82
CA GLU A 399 1.89 -10.29 20.48
C GLU A 399 0.87 -11.38 20.11
N GLY A 400 0.14 -11.19 19.02
CA GLY A 400 -0.88 -12.13 18.55
C GLY A 400 -2.25 -12.04 19.25
N TRP A 401 -2.48 -11.08 20.14
CA TRP A 401 -3.75 -10.94 20.87
C TRP A 401 -4.99 -10.76 19.99
N PRO A 402 -5.04 -9.80 19.06
CA PRO A 402 -6.24 -9.61 18.25
C PRO A 402 -6.51 -10.82 17.34
N GLU A 403 -5.46 -11.49 16.86
CA GLU A 403 -5.58 -12.74 16.10
C GLU A 403 -6.17 -13.87 16.95
N ALA A 404 -5.65 -14.06 18.16
CA ALA A 404 -6.10 -15.10 19.07
C ALA A 404 -7.54 -14.84 19.54
N LEU A 405 -7.89 -13.59 19.82
CA LEU A 405 -9.24 -13.22 20.26
C LEU A 405 -10.29 -13.44 19.16
N VAL A 406 -9.97 -13.05 17.92
CA VAL A 406 -10.90 -13.25 16.79
C VAL A 406 -11.05 -14.74 16.45
N ALA A 407 -10.02 -15.55 16.71
CA ALA A 407 -10.07 -17.00 16.57
C ALA A 407 -10.79 -17.71 17.74
N ASP A 408 -11.05 -17.03 18.85
CA ASP A 408 -11.67 -17.61 20.03
C ASP A 408 -13.19 -17.86 19.81
N GLU A 409 -13.62 -19.11 19.97
CA GLU A 409 -15.01 -19.50 19.74
C GLU A 409 -15.99 -18.86 20.75
N ALA A 410 -15.55 -18.61 21.98
CA ALA A 410 -16.40 -17.96 22.99
C ALA A 410 -16.59 -16.49 22.64
N PHE A 411 -15.53 -15.79 22.23
CA PHE A 411 -15.61 -14.42 21.74
C PHE A 411 -16.52 -14.31 20.52
N ALA A 412 -16.38 -15.22 19.54
CA ALA A 412 -17.23 -15.22 18.35
C ALA A 412 -18.72 -15.38 18.68
N ARG A 413 -19.07 -16.21 19.67
CA ARG A 413 -20.45 -16.36 20.15
C ARG A 413 -20.97 -15.11 20.85
N LEU A 414 -20.15 -14.51 21.71
CA LEU A 414 -20.49 -13.27 22.41
C LEU A 414 -20.66 -12.10 21.43
N ALA A 415 -19.82 -12.00 20.41
CA ALA A 415 -19.93 -11.02 19.34
C ALA A 415 -21.25 -11.15 18.56
N ALA A 416 -21.69 -12.37 18.25
CA ALA A 416 -22.98 -12.62 17.61
C ALA A 416 -24.15 -12.21 18.51
N GLU A 417 -24.09 -12.58 19.81
CA GLU A 417 -25.11 -12.18 20.79
C GLU A 417 -25.18 -10.65 20.94
N HIS A 418 -24.01 -9.98 20.99
CA HIS A 418 -23.93 -8.53 21.02
C HIS A 418 -24.60 -7.90 19.79
N ALA A 419 -24.34 -8.41 18.59
CA ALA A 419 -24.95 -7.93 17.35
C ALA A 419 -26.49 -8.05 17.37
N ASP A 420 -27.02 -9.17 17.84
CA ASP A 420 -28.47 -9.40 17.97
C ASP A 420 -29.10 -8.45 19.00
N LEU A 421 -28.45 -8.26 20.15
CA LEU A 421 -28.94 -7.38 21.20
C LEU A 421 -28.87 -5.90 20.80
N ALA A 422 -27.89 -5.51 19.98
CA ALA A 422 -27.68 -4.14 19.50
C ALA A 422 -28.77 -3.64 18.53
N LEU A 423 -29.63 -4.53 18.02
CA LEU A 423 -30.79 -4.14 17.19
C LEU A 423 -31.85 -3.33 17.96
N ASP A 424 -31.98 -3.53 19.29
CA ASP A 424 -32.84 -2.72 20.17
C ASP A 424 -32.12 -2.42 21.50
N PRO A 425 -31.17 -1.46 21.49
CA PRO A 425 -30.26 -1.24 22.61
C PRO A 425 -30.96 -0.69 23.85
N LYS A 426 -32.10 -0.01 23.70
CA LYS A 426 -32.86 0.55 24.83
C LYS A 426 -33.53 -0.57 25.64
N ARG A 427 -34.12 -1.55 24.95
CA ARG A 427 -34.79 -2.68 25.62
C ARG A 427 -33.78 -3.66 26.20
N ASN A 428 -32.64 -3.82 25.54
CA ASN A 428 -31.64 -4.84 25.85
C ASN A 428 -30.46 -4.31 26.70
N ALA A 429 -30.54 -3.08 27.24
CA ALA A 429 -29.41 -2.39 27.87
C ALA A 429 -28.68 -3.20 28.97
N ALA A 430 -29.40 -3.96 29.79
CA ALA A 430 -28.78 -4.79 30.83
C ALA A 430 -28.09 -6.04 30.26
N ALA A 431 -28.67 -6.66 29.23
CA ALA A 431 -28.10 -7.81 28.55
C ALA A 431 -26.86 -7.40 27.74
N LEU A 432 -26.90 -6.25 27.07
CA LEU A 432 -25.76 -5.68 26.37
C LEU A 432 -24.57 -5.49 27.31
N ARG A 433 -24.76 -4.85 28.48
CA ARG A 433 -23.68 -4.71 29.46
C ARG A 433 -23.10 -6.05 29.90
N GLY A 434 -23.96 -7.04 30.14
CA GLY A 434 -23.50 -8.39 30.51
C GLY A 434 -22.64 -9.05 29.43
N VAL A 435 -23.03 -8.91 28.16
CA VAL A 435 -22.24 -9.42 27.02
C VAL A 435 -20.96 -8.61 26.83
N GLU A 436 -21.01 -7.28 26.98
CA GLU A 436 -19.83 -6.40 26.90
C GLU A 436 -18.80 -6.73 27.99
N ASP A 437 -19.25 -7.00 29.22
CA ASP A 437 -18.40 -7.44 30.34
C ASP A 437 -17.80 -8.82 30.05
N ALA A 438 -18.60 -9.77 29.56
CA ALA A 438 -18.13 -11.12 29.20
C ALA A 438 -17.13 -11.09 28.03
N MET A 439 -17.31 -10.22 27.05
CA MET A 439 -16.35 -10.02 25.95
C MET A 439 -15.03 -9.47 26.48
N ASN A 440 -15.08 -8.55 27.44
CA ASN A 440 -13.89 -8.03 28.11
C ASN A 440 -13.17 -9.10 28.94
N GLU A 441 -13.90 -9.93 29.68
CA GLU A 441 -13.33 -11.06 30.42
C GLU A 441 -12.68 -12.09 29.48
N CYS A 442 -13.31 -12.37 28.34
CA CYS A 442 -12.73 -13.22 27.30
C CYS A 442 -11.42 -12.61 26.75
N GLY A 443 -11.41 -11.31 26.44
CA GLY A 443 -10.21 -10.59 26.02
C GLY A 443 -9.08 -10.66 27.05
N ASP A 444 -9.39 -10.46 28.34
CA ASP A 444 -8.45 -10.58 29.45
C ASP A 444 -7.88 -12.01 29.58
N ALA A 445 -8.72 -13.03 29.40
CA ALA A 445 -8.31 -14.43 29.44
C ALA A 445 -7.36 -14.80 28.29
N VAL A 446 -7.67 -14.34 27.07
CA VAL A 446 -6.78 -14.52 25.89
C VAL A 446 -5.42 -13.85 26.13
N ALA A 447 -5.42 -12.61 26.65
CA ALA A 447 -4.18 -11.90 26.98
C ALA A 447 -3.37 -12.65 28.05
N ALA A 448 -4.02 -13.16 29.10
CA ALA A 448 -3.35 -13.95 30.14
C ALA A 448 -2.73 -15.23 29.57
N ALA A 449 -3.44 -15.95 28.70
CA ALA A 449 -2.91 -17.15 28.04
C ALA A 449 -1.68 -16.85 27.16
N LEU A 450 -1.69 -15.73 26.44
CA LEU A 450 -0.55 -15.30 25.62
C LEU A 450 0.65 -14.90 26.48
N ARG A 451 0.45 -14.15 27.57
CA ARG A 451 1.52 -13.82 28.53
C ARG A 451 2.14 -15.08 29.12
N HIS A 452 1.32 -16.03 29.53
CA HIS A 452 1.76 -17.32 30.05
C HIS A 452 2.62 -18.08 29.03
N ALA A 453 2.14 -18.21 27.80
CA ALA A 453 2.88 -18.87 26.72
C ALA A 453 4.20 -18.15 26.39
N ALA A 454 4.21 -16.82 26.39
CA ALA A 454 5.40 -16.02 26.16
C ALA A 454 6.45 -16.23 27.26
N LEU A 455 6.04 -16.26 28.53
CA LEU A 455 6.93 -16.56 29.66
C LEU A 455 7.49 -17.98 29.59
N MET A 456 6.66 -18.98 29.27
CA MET A 456 7.12 -20.36 29.08
C MET A 456 8.19 -20.46 27.99
N ARG A 457 7.97 -19.79 26.86
CA ARG A 457 8.93 -19.72 25.75
C ARG A 457 10.24 -19.05 26.18
N ASP A 458 10.15 -17.94 26.92
CA ASP A 458 11.32 -17.20 27.41
C ASP A 458 12.13 -18.03 28.40
N LEU A 459 11.49 -18.69 29.38
CA LEU A 459 12.14 -19.59 30.32
C LEU A 459 12.80 -20.77 29.62
N ALA A 460 12.11 -21.42 28.66
CA ALA A 460 12.67 -22.53 27.89
C ALA A 460 13.89 -22.11 27.06
N SER A 461 13.86 -20.90 26.48
CA SER A 461 14.95 -20.38 25.66
C SER A 461 16.16 -19.96 26.49
N ARG A 462 15.93 -19.25 27.60
CA ARG A 462 17.01 -18.74 28.47
C ARG A 462 17.62 -19.82 29.34
N TYR A 463 16.80 -20.80 29.77
CA TYR A 463 17.20 -21.87 30.68
C TYR A 463 16.81 -23.24 30.11
N PRO A 464 17.52 -23.75 29.09
CA PRO A 464 17.20 -25.05 28.47
C PRO A 464 17.31 -26.27 29.41
N PHE A 465 17.94 -26.10 30.59
CA PHE A 465 18.08 -27.12 31.64
C PHE A 465 16.91 -27.13 32.64
N LEU A 466 16.06 -26.09 32.63
CA LEU A 466 14.98 -25.92 33.58
C LEU A 466 13.83 -26.89 33.26
N ARG A 467 13.36 -27.62 34.27
CA ARG A 467 12.15 -28.43 34.20
C ARG A 467 10.94 -27.51 34.25
N LEU A 468 10.22 -27.47 33.14
CA LEU A 468 8.97 -26.72 33.02
C LEU A 468 7.83 -27.52 33.63
N HIS A 469 6.89 -26.83 34.27
CA HIS A 469 5.69 -27.44 34.83
C HIS A 469 4.41 -26.84 34.22
N GLU A 470 3.31 -27.60 34.29
CA GLU A 470 2.04 -27.29 33.62
C GLU A 470 1.00 -26.62 34.53
N GLU A 471 1.32 -26.35 35.80
CA GLU A 471 0.37 -25.71 36.71
C GLU A 471 -0.01 -24.30 36.24
N GLU A 472 -1.30 -24.00 36.35
CA GLU A 472 -1.85 -22.67 36.08
C GLU A 472 -1.10 -21.61 36.93
N GLY A 473 -0.50 -20.63 36.26
CA GLY A 473 0.25 -19.56 36.92
C GLY A 473 1.71 -19.89 37.29
N TRP A 474 2.23 -21.07 36.94
CA TRP A 474 3.60 -21.49 37.27
C TRP A 474 4.71 -20.55 36.77
N PRO A 475 4.79 -20.20 35.47
CA PRO A 475 5.87 -19.36 34.98
C PRO A 475 5.78 -17.95 35.57
N GLU A 476 4.57 -17.43 35.82
CA GLU A 476 4.36 -16.15 36.50
C GLU A 476 4.88 -16.19 37.95
N ALA A 477 4.51 -17.23 38.70
CA ALA A 477 4.93 -17.41 40.09
C ALA A 477 6.44 -17.61 40.21
N LEU A 478 7.04 -18.37 39.29
CA LEU A 478 8.47 -18.63 39.28
C LEU A 478 9.28 -17.36 38.99
N VAL A 479 8.87 -16.58 37.99
CA VAL A 479 9.56 -15.32 37.65
C VAL A 479 9.41 -14.28 38.77
N ALA A 480 8.31 -14.31 39.51
CA ALA A 480 8.09 -13.47 40.68
C ALA A 480 8.85 -13.95 41.94
N ASP A 481 9.38 -15.18 41.95
CA ASP A 481 10.09 -15.74 43.10
C ASP A 481 11.47 -15.09 43.28
N GLU A 482 11.69 -14.49 44.46
CA GLU A 482 12.94 -13.79 44.76
C GLU A 482 14.16 -14.73 44.80
N ALA A 483 13.99 -16.00 45.17
CA ALA A 483 15.08 -16.96 45.20
C ALA A 483 15.47 -17.35 43.77
N PHE A 484 14.48 -17.61 42.91
CA PHE A 484 14.71 -17.85 41.49
C PHE A 484 15.42 -16.67 40.82
N ALA A 485 14.98 -15.44 41.07
CA ALA A 485 15.61 -14.24 40.51
C ALA A 485 17.09 -14.10 40.90
N ARG A 486 17.44 -14.45 42.15
CA ARG A 486 18.84 -14.45 42.61
C ARG A 486 19.66 -15.55 41.94
N LEU A 487 19.12 -16.75 41.83
CA LEU A 487 19.79 -17.86 41.16
C LEU A 487 19.99 -17.58 39.66
N ALA A 488 19.01 -16.95 39.00
CA ALA A 488 19.11 -16.52 37.61
C ALA A 488 20.25 -15.50 37.39
N ALA A 489 20.43 -14.56 38.32
CA ALA A 489 21.53 -13.59 38.28
C ALA A 489 22.90 -14.29 38.48
N GLU A 490 22.99 -15.20 39.46
CA GLU A 490 24.20 -15.98 39.68
C GLU A 490 24.55 -16.86 38.47
N HIS A 491 23.55 -17.48 37.85
CA HIS A 491 23.72 -18.25 36.62
C HIS A 491 24.30 -17.38 35.49
N ALA A 492 23.77 -16.16 35.30
CA ALA A 492 24.27 -15.23 34.27
C ALA A 492 25.74 -14.84 34.50
N ASP A 493 26.14 -14.57 35.75
CA ASP A 493 27.52 -14.25 36.11
C ASP A 493 28.46 -15.44 35.87
N LEU A 494 28.04 -16.64 36.26
CA LEU A 494 28.82 -17.86 36.10
C LEU A 494 28.95 -18.27 34.62
N ALA A 495 27.93 -18.00 33.79
CA ALA A 495 27.88 -18.34 32.37
C ALA A 495 28.88 -17.54 31.51
N CYS A 496 29.50 -16.48 32.04
CA CYS A 496 30.55 -15.72 31.36
C CYS A 496 31.85 -16.52 31.15
N ASP A 497 32.15 -17.51 32.02
CA ASP A 497 33.27 -18.45 31.85
C ASP A 497 32.83 -19.88 32.22
N PRO A 498 32.08 -20.56 31.33
CA PRO A 498 31.39 -21.80 31.67
C PRO A 498 32.36 -22.96 31.90
N LYS A 499 33.57 -22.92 31.33
CA LYS A 499 34.57 -23.98 31.51
C LYS A 499 35.16 -23.96 32.91
N ARG A 500 35.45 -22.76 33.43
CA ARG A 500 36.01 -22.60 34.79
C ARG A 500 34.96 -22.80 35.87
N ASN A 501 33.71 -22.42 35.58
CA ASN A 501 32.62 -22.41 36.53
C ASN A 501 31.70 -23.66 36.44
N ALA A 502 32.09 -24.69 35.68
CA ALA A 502 31.22 -25.82 35.34
C ALA A 502 30.54 -26.53 36.52
N ALA A 503 31.21 -26.65 37.67
CA ALA A 503 30.62 -27.28 38.86
C ALA A 503 29.65 -26.34 39.59
N ALA A 504 29.95 -25.03 39.62
CA ALA A 504 29.08 -24.02 40.22
C ALA A 504 27.83 -23.80 39.37
N LEU A 505 27.97 -23.79 38.04
CA LEU A 505 26.84 -23.73 37.11
C LEU A 505 25.86 -24.87 37.34
N ARG A 506 26.32 -26.13 37.39
CA ARG A 506 25.44 -27.26 37.69
C ARG A 506 24.72 -27.11 39.03
N GLY A 507 25.41 -26.64 40.06
CA GLY A 507 24.81 -26.41 41.37
C GLY A 507 23.70 -25.37 41.33
N VAL A 508 23.90 -24.27 40.58
CA VAL A 508 22.86 -23.24 40.38
C VAL A 508 21.72 -23.76 39.50
N GLU A 509 22.02 -24.51 38.44
CA GLU A 509 21.03 -25.16 37.57
C GLU A 509 20.13 -26.14 38.34
N ASP A 510 20.71 -26.97 39.22
CA ASP A 510 19.99 -27.88 40.11
C ASP A 510 19.12 -27.10 41.11
N ALA A 511 19.66 -26.03 41.71
CA ALA A 511 18.90 -25.18 42.64
C ALA A 511 17.74 -24.44 41.97
N MET A 512 17.91 -23.99 40.72
CA MET A 512 16.84 -23.39 39.93
C MET A 512 15.73 -24.40 39.63
N ASN A 513 16.10 -25.65 39.35
CA ASN A 513 15.17 -26.75 39.15
C ASN A 513 14.40 -27.09 40.45
N GLU A 514 15.08 -27.13 41.59
CA GLU A 514 14.44 -27.34 42.90
C GLU A 514 13.47 -26.20 43.26
N CYS A 515 13.84 -24.95 42.94
CA CYS A 515 12.97 -23.79 43.10
C CYS A 515 11.71 -23.91 42.21
N GLY A 516 11.88 -24.30 40.94
CA GLY A 516 10.76 -24.58 40.02
C GLY A 516 9.82 -25.67 40.55
N ASP A 517 10.36 -26.77 41.07
CA ASP A 517 9.59 -27.86 41.67
C ASP A 517 8.82 -27.39 42.92
N ALA A 518 9.43 -26.54 43.75
CA ALA A 518 8.80 -25.98 44.95
C ALA A 518 7.65 -25.04 44.61
N VAL A 519 7.82 -24.16 43.62
CA VAL A 519 6.75 -23.28 43.11
C VAL A 519 5.58 -24.09 42.56
N ALA A 520 5.87 -25.13 41.77
CA ALA A 520 4.85 -26.04 41.25
C ALA A 520 4.09 -26.76 42.38
N ALA A 521 4.79 -27.23 43.40
CA ALA A 521 4.17 -27.87 44.57
C ALA A 521 3.26 -26.91 45.33
N ALA A 522 3.70 -25.66 45.54
CA ALA A 522 2.89 -24.64 46.20
C ALA A 522 1.61 -24.31 45.41
N LEU A 523 1.70 -24.24 44.08
CA LEU A 523 0.53 -24.02 43.22
C LEU A 523 -0.44 -25.20 43.23
N ARG A 524 0.05 -26.45 43.16
CA ARG A 524 -0.80 -27.65 43.29
C ARG A 524 -1.53 -27.66 44.64
N HIS A 525 -0.81 -27.36 45.72
CA HIS A 525 -1.38 -27.28 47.05
C HIS A 525 -2.50 -26.22 47.13
N ALA A 526 -2.24 -25.01 46.64
CA ALA A 526 -3.22 -23.93 46.60
C ALA A 526 -4.45 -24.28 45.73
N ALA A 527 -4.23 -24.93 44.59
CA ALA A 527 -5.31 -25.38 43.70
C ALA A 527 -6.21 -26.43 44.37
N LEU A 528 -5.63 -27.40 45.08
CA LEU A 528 -6.38 -28.40 45.84
C LEU A 528 -7.17 -27.77 46.99
N MET A 529 -6.59 -26.82 47.72
CA MET A 529 -7.31 -26.08 48.77
C MET A 529 -8.52 -25.33 48.20
N ARG A 530 -8.35 -24.65 47.06
CA ARG A 530 -9.44 -23.97 46.36
C ARG A 530 -10.54 -24.94 45.92
N ASP A 531 -10.15 -26.08 45.35
CA ASP A 531 -11.09 -27.11 44.88
C ASP A 531 -11.90 -27.70 46.05
N LEU A 532 -11.24 -28.06 47.15
CA LEU A 532 -11.89 -28.56 48.36
C LEU A 532 -12.86 -27.52 48.94
N ALA A 533 -12.43 -26.26 49.05
CA ALA A 533 -13.28 -25.17 49.54
C ALA A 533 -14.53 -24.96 48.67
N SER A 534 -14.37 -25.05 47.35
CA SER A 534 -15.47 -24.86 46.39
C SER A 534 -16.43 -26.04 46.36
N ARG A 535 -15.92 -27.27 46.37
CA ARG A 535 -16.73 -28.50 46.29
C ARG A 535 -17.40 -28.82 47.61
N TYR A 536 -16.74 -28.50 48.72
CA TYR A 536 -17.20 -28.82 50.07
C TYR A 536 -17.16 -27.56 50.96
N PRO A 537 -18.11 -26.61 50.81
CA PRO A 537 -18.14 -25.38 51.61
C PRO A 537 -18.31 -25.60 53.13
N PHE A 538 -18.71 -26.81 53.55
CA PHE A 538 -18.86 -27.21 54.94
C PHE A 538 -17.56 -27.80 55.55
N LEU A 539 -16.57 -28.11 54.72
CA LEU A 539 -15.34 -28.76 55.15
C LEU A 539 -14.44 -27.76 55.89
N ARG A 540 -13.96 -28.15 57.06
CA ARG A 540 -12.95 -27.41 57.81
C ARG A 540 -11.59 -27.64 57.16
N LEU A 541 -11.04 -26.57 56.59
CA LEU A 541 -9.72 -26.56 55.99
C LEU A 541 -8.64 -26.41 57.07
N HIS A 542 -7.50 -27.04 56.82
CA HIS A 542 -6.37 -27.12 57.74
C HIS A 542 -5.10 -26.60 57.04
N GLU A 543 -4.19 -25.97 57.80
CA GLU A 543 -3.01 -25.26 57.28
C GLU A 543 -1.74 -26.14 57.27
N GLU A 544 -1.83 -27.38 57.75
CA GLU A 544 -0.71 -28.31 57.79
C GLU A 544 -0.12 -28.57 56.40
N GLU A 545 1.21 -28.52 56.31
CA GLU A 545 1.95 -28.82 55.08
C GLU A 545 1.57 -30.22 54.56
N GLY A 546 1.07 -30.29 53.32
CA GLY A 546 0.64 -31.54 52.69
C GLY A 546 -0.77 -32.03 53.05
N TRP A 547 -1.56 -31.26 53.82
CA TRP A 547 -2.91 -31.66 54.24
C TRP A 547 -3.89 -31.94 53.10
N PRO A 548 -4.12 -31.03 52.14
CA PRO A 548 -5.09 -31.29 51.09
C PRO A 548 -4.65 -32.46 50.20
N GLU A 549 -3.36 -32.66 49.98
CA GLU A 549 -2.81 -33.82 49.28
C GLU A 549 -3.11 -35.12 50.04
N ALA A 550 -2.83 -35.14 51.35
CA ALA A 550 -3.06 -36.32 52.19
C ALA A 550 -4.55 -36.64 52.33
N LEU A 551 -5.41 -35.62 52.43
CA LEU A 551 -6.85 -35.80 52.55
C LEU A 551 -7.46 -36.35 51.26
N VAL A 552 -7.07 -35.82 50.10
CA VAL A 552 -7.57 -36.31 48.81
C VAL A 552 -7.06 -37.72 48.51
N ALA A 553 -5.88 -38.10 49.04
CA ALA A 553 -5.36 -39.46 48.97
C ALA A 553 -6.00 -40.43 49.98
N ASP A 554 -6.74 -39.94 50.98
CA ASP A 554 -7.36 -40.77 52.00
C ASP A 554 -8.57 -41.54 51.45
N GLU A 555 -8.52 -42.87 51.54
CA GLU A 555 -9.57 -43.74 51.00
C GLU A 555 -10.92 -43.56 51.71
N ALA A 556 -10.91 -43.22 53.01
CA ALA A 556 -12.15 -42.99 53.75
C ALA A 556 -12.79 -41.67 53.32
N PHE A 557 -12.01 -40.61 53.15
CA PHE A 557 -12.48 -39.34 52.60
C PHE A 557 -13.05 -39.52 51.19
N ALA A 558 -12.36 -40.23 50.31
CA ALA A 558 -12.83 -40.49 48.94
C ALA A 558 -14.19 -41.22 48.90
N ARG A 559 -14.42 -42.17 49.81
CA ARG A 559 -15.71 -42.87 49.94
C ARG A 559 -16.82 -41.95 50.43
N LEU A 560 -16.53 -41.13 51.45
CA LEU A 560 -17.50 -40.17 51.98
C LEU A 560 -17.84 -39.08 50.95
N ALA A 561 -16.86 -38.64 50.16
CA ALA A 561 -17.06 -37.71 49.06
C ALA A 561 -18.00 -38.27 47.97
N ALA A 562 -17.88 -39.55 47.63
CA ALA A 562 -18.79 -40.22 46.70
C ALA A 562 -20.21 -40.35 47.28
N GLU A 563 -20.34 -40.73 48.55
CA GLU A 563 -21.63 -40.80 49.23
C GLU A 563 -22.30 -39.42 49.32
N HIS A 564 -21.52 -38.38 49.61
CA HIS A 564 -22.00 -36.99 49.61
C HIS A 564 -22.54 -36.59 48.23
N ALA A 565 -21.83 -36.93 47.14
CA ALA A 565 -22.28 -36.63 45.78
C ALA A 565 -23.60 -37.32 45.44
N ASP A 566 -23.77 -38.60 45.81
CA ASP A 566 -25.02 -39.34 45.58
C ASP A 566 -26.19 -38.76 46.38
N LEU A 567 -25.96 -38.43 47.66
CA LEU A 567 -26.99 -37.87 48.53
C LEU A 567 -27.40 -36.46 48.11
N ALA A 568 -26.47 -35.68 47.53
CA ALA A 568 -26.70 -34.31 47.08
C ALA A 568 -27.69 -34.21 45.90
N LEU A 569 -27.91 -35.29 45.15
CA LEU A 569 -28.88 -35.34 44.04
C LEU A 569 -30.34 -35.06 44.47
N ASP A 570 -30.71 -35.41 45.71
CA ASP A 570 -31.99 -35.05 46.34
C ASP A 570 -31.75 -34.52 47.77
N SER A 571 -31.09 -33.37 47.83
CA SER A 571 -30.65 -32.74 49.08
C SER A 571 -31.78 -32.48 50.09
N LYS A 572 -33.01 -32.27 49.62
CA LYS A 572 -34.17 -32.05 50.50
C LYS A 572 -34.58 -33.31 51.22
N ARG A 573 -34.61 -34.45 50.53
CA ARG A 573 -34.99 -35.75 51.12
C ARG A 573 -33.87 -36.33 51.98
N ASN A 574 -32.62 -36.06 51.61
CA ASN A 574 -31.43 -36.65 52.23
C ASN A 574 -30.77 -35.75 53.28
N ALA A 575 -31.38 -34.63 53.67
CA ALA A 575 -30.76 -33.60 54.51
C ALA A 575 -30.14 -34.09 55.84
N ALA A 576 -30.71 -35.13 56.47
CA ALA A 576 -30.14 -35.71 57.70
C ALA A 576 -28.92 -36.62 57.42
N ALA A 577 -28.96 -37.37 56.31
CA ALA A 577 -27.84 -38.21 55.89
C ALA A 577 -26.67 -37.37 55.37
N LEU A 578 -26.97 -36.30 54.62
CA LEU A 578 -25.97 -35.32 54.17
C LEU A 578 -25.20 -34.73 55.35
N ARG A 579 -25.90 -34.21 56.38
CA ARG A 579 -25.22 -33.70 57.58
C ARG A 579 -24.33 -34.74 58.26
N GLY A 580 -24.77 -35.99 58.32
CA GLY A 580 -23.94 -37.06 58.89
C GLY A 580 -22.68 -37.34 58.08
N VAL A 581 -22.76 -37.31 56.75
CA VAL A 581 -21.60 -37.47 55.86
C VAL A 581 -20.69 -36.22 55.93
N GLU A 582 -21.27 -35.02 55.98
CA GLU A 582 -20.53 -33.75 56.14
C GLU A 582 -19.73 -33.72 57.46
N ASP A 583 -20.34 -34.14 58.57
CA ASP A 583 -19.66 -34.27 59.88
C ASP A 583 -18.55 -35.33 59.81
N ALA A 584 -18.79 -36.49 59.19
CA ALA A 584 -17.79 -37.54 59.03
C ALA A 584 -16.61 -37.12 58.13
N MET A 585 -16.86 -36.33 57.08
CA MET A 585 -15.82 -35.75 56.23
C MET A 585 -14.97 -34.74 57.01
N ASN A 586 -15.60 -33.96 57.88
CA ASN A 586 -14.90 -33.04 58.79
C ASN A 586 -14.03 -33.78 59.82
N GLU A 587 -14.54 -34.85 60.43
CA GLU A 587 -13.78 -35.71 61.34
C GLU A 587 -12.58 -36.36 60.63
N CYS A 588 -12.77 -36.81 59.38
CA CYS A 588 -11.69 -37.34 58.56
C CYS A 588 -10.61 -36.28 58.28
N GLY A 589 -11.01 -35.05 57.91
CA GLY A 589 -10.11 -33.91 57.75
C GLY A 589 -9.29 -33.60 59.01
N ASP A 590 -9.95 -33.57 60.17
CA ASP A 590 -9.31 -33.35 61.47
C ASP A 590 -8.30 -34.47 61.81
N ALA A 591 -8.64 -35.72 61.49
CA ALA A 591 -7.77 -36.88 61.71
C ALA A 591 -6.51 -36.84 60.83
N VAL A 592 -6.65 -36.49 59.53
CA VAL A 592 -5.53 -36.30 58.62
C VAL A 592 -4.61 -35.18 59.11
N ALA A 593 -5.18 -34.05 59.55
CA ALA A 593 -4.40 -32.94 60.11
C ALA A 593 -3.65 -33.37 61.39
N ALA A 594 -4.28 -34.14 62.27
CA ALA A 594 -3.64 -34.67 63.47
C ALA A 594 -2.47 -35.61 63.14
N ALA A 595 -2.64 -36.50 62.16
CA ALA A 595 -1.58 -37.38 61.69
C ALA A 595 -0.39 -36.62 61.11
N LEU A 596 -0.64 -35.55 60.34
CA LEU A 596 0.43 -34.71 59.80
C LEU A 596 1.16 -33.92 60.88
N ARG A 597 0.45 -33.35 61.86
CA ARG A 597 1.07 -32.69 63.03
C ARG A 597 1.98 -33.65 63.80
N HIS A 598 1.50 -34.87 64.04
CA HIS A 598 2.26 -35.93 64.70
C HIS A 598 3.53 -36.29 63.90
N ALA A 599 3.40 -36.50 62.59
CA ALA A 599 4.54 -36.80 61.72
C ALA A 599 5.58 -35.65 61.68
N ALA A 600 5.11 -34.41 61.61
CA ALA A 600 5.97 -33.23 61.65
C ALA A 600 6.74 -33.11 62.97
N LEU A 601 6.07 -33.33 64.11
CA LEU A 601 6.69 -33.38 65.44
C LEU A 601 7.76 -34.48 65.53
N MET A 602 7.46 -35.68 65.03
CA MET A 602 8.41 -36.78 64.99
C MET A 602 9.65 -36.46 64.16
N ARG A 603 9.47 -35.83 62.99
CA ARG A 603 10.57 -35.37 62.12
C ARG A 603 11.42 -34.31 62.81
N ASP A 604 10.79 -33.34 63.48
CA ASP A 604 11.50 -32.27 64.20
C ASP A 604 12.31 -32.83 65.38
N LEU A 605 11.71 -33.72 66.18
CA LEU A 605 12.40 -34.41 67.28
C LEU A 605 13.59 -35.24 66.77
N ALA A 606 13.42 -35.97 65.67
CA ALA A 606 14.48 -36.76 65.03
C ALA A 606 15.67 -35.87 64.60
N SER A 607 15.35 -34.71 64.02
CA SER A 607 16.35 -33.76 63.49
C SER A 607 17.09 -33.03 64.61
N ARG A 608 16.35 -32.49 65.59
CA ARG A 608 16.92 -31.72 66.70
C ARG A 608 17.63 -32.58 67.72
N TYR A 609 17.17 -33.82 67.91
CA TYR A 609 17.73 -34.75 68.87
C TYR A 609 18.06 -36.09 68.20
N PRO A 610 19.15 -36.19 67.42
CA PRO A 610 19.53 -37.42 66.70
C PRO A 610 19.82 -38.62 67.63
N PHE A 611 19.97 -38.37 68.93
CA PHE A 611 20.21 -39.35 69.97
C PHE A 611 18.94 -39.80 70.71
N LEU A 612 17.81 -39.14 70.48
CA LEU A 612 16.52 -39.51 71.06
C LEU A 612 15.99 -40.76 70.34
N ARG A 613 15.69 -41.81 71.11
CA ARG A 613 14.99 -42.98 70.56
C ARG A 613 13.52 -42.62 70.40
N LEU A 614 13.05 -42.59 69.16
CA LEU A 614 11.66 -42.32 68.82
C LEU A 614 10.80 -43.56 69.07
N HIS A 615 9.58 -43.35 69.57
CA HIS A 615 8.59 -44.41 69.77
C HIS A 615 7.37 -44.14 68.88
N GLU A 616 6.83 -45.20 68.28
CA GLU A 616 5.68 -45.15 67.35
C GLU A 616 4.31 -45.19 68.08
N GLU A 617 4.31 -45.10 69.41
CA GLU A 617 3.08 -45.13 70.20
C GLU A 617 2.25 -43.85 69.96
N GLU A 618 0.94 -44.03 69.75
CA GLU A 618 0.00 -42.94 69.51
C GLU A 618 0.04 -41.92 70.68
N GLY A 619 0.25 -40.64 70.37
CA GLY A 619 0.35 -39.56 71.36
C GLY A 619 1.68 -39.45 72.10
N TRP A 620 2.68 -40.31 71.81
CA TRP A 620 3.98 -40.29 72.48
C TRP A 620 4.78 -38.98 72.27
N PRO A 621 4.98 -38.46 71.04
CA PRO A 621 5.77 -37.25 70.85
C PRO A 621 5.07 -36.02 71.43
N GLU A 622 3.74 -35.97 71.41
CA GLU A 622 2.95 -34.92 72.05
C GLU A 622 3.12 -34.97 73.58
N ALA A 623 3.04 -36.16 74.18
CA ALA A 623 3.26 -36.35 75.61
C ALA A 623 4.70 -36.02 76.04
N LEU A 624 5.68 -36.34 75.19
CA LEU A 624 7.10 -36.05 75.44
C LEU A 624 7.37 -34.53 75.41
N VAL A 625 6.84 -33.83 74.41
CA VAL A 625 7.00 -32.37 74.30
C VAL A 625 6.24 -31.63 75.42
N ALA A 626 5.15 -32.20 75.91
CA ALA A 626 4.40 -31.67 77.06
C ALA A 626 5.05 -31.97 78.42
N ASP A 627 6.06 -32.85 78.49
CA ASP A 627 6.74 -33.20 79.74
C ASP A 627 7.71 -32.09 80.19
N GLU A 628 7.50 -31.57 81.40
CA GLU A 628 8.31 -30.46 81.93
C GLU A 628 9.78 -30.82 82.12
N ALA A 629 10.12 -32.09 82.38
CA ALA A 629 11.50 -32.50 82.56
C ALA A 629 12.22 -32.58 81.20
N PHE A 630 11.55 -33.10 80.17
CA PHE A 630 12.04 -33.07 78.80
C PHE A 630 12.23 -31.64 78.30
N ALA A 631 11.26 -30.74 78.53
CA ALA A 631 11.35 -29.33 78.13
C ALA A 631 12.57 -28.61 78.74
N ARG A 632 12.91 -28.89 80.01
CA ARG A 632 14.12 -28.34 80.66
C ARG A 632 15.40 -28.87 80.03
N LEU A 633 15.48 -30.17 79.78
CA LEU A 633 16.64 -30.80 79.13
C LEU A 633 16.83 -30.33 77.68
N ALA A 634 15.73 -30.13 76.95
CA ALA A 634 15.72 -29.55 75.62
C ALA A 634 16.28 -28.12 75.61
N ALA A 635 15.90 -27.28 76.58
CA ALA A 635 16.43 -25.92 76.72
C ALA A 635 17.94 -25.91 77.03
N GLU A 636 18.40 -26.74 77.96
CA GLU A 636 19.83 -26.90 78.24
C GLU A 636 20.62 -27.39 77.02
N HIS A 637 20.03 -28.30 76.23
CA HIS A 637 20.64 -28.78 74.99
C HIS A 637 20.73 -27.67 73.92
N ALA A 638 19.70 -26.85 73.78
CA ALA A 638 19.69 -25.71 72.87
C ALA A 638 20.75 -24.66 73.25
N ASP A 639 20.91 -24.36 74.54
CA ASP A 639 21.94 -23.45 75.05
C ASP A 639 23.36 -23.99 74.77
N LEU A 640 23.58 -25.29 75.00
CA LEU A 640 24.85 -25.96 74.70
C LEU A 640 25.15 -26.07 73.20
N ALA A 641 24.12 -26.16 72.36
CA ALA A 641 24.26 -26.18 70.90
C ALA A 641 24.58 -24.78 70.33
N LEU A 642 24.07 -23.71 70.95
CA LEU A 642 24.39 -22.32 70.61
C LEU A 642 25.83 -21.95 71.00
N ASP A 643 26.31 -22.41 72.16
CA ASP A 643 27.71 -22.21 72.61
C ASP A 643 28.73 -22.92 71.71
N ARG A 644 28.33 -24.00 71.03
CA ARG A 644 29.19 -24.82 70.14
C ARG A 644 29.43 -24.26 68.74
N ARG A 645 28.90 -23.07 68.39
CA ARG A 645 29.37 -22.32 67.21
C ARG A 645 30.83 -21.82 67.35
N GLY A 646 31.49 -22.10 68.48
CA GLY A 646 32.95 -22.23 68.58
C GLY A 646 33.35 -23.39 69.49
N THR A 647 34.07 -24.38 68.96
CA THR A 647 34.70 -25.57 69.62
C THR A 647 33.83 -26.79 69.97
N PRO A 648 34.28 -28.04 69.68
CA PRO A 648 33.53 -29.27 69.99
C PRO A 648 33.90 -29.81 71.38
N PRO A 649 32.96 -30.38 72.17
CA PRO A 649 33.31 -30.99 73.44
C PRO A 649 33.65 -32.46 73.34
N ARG A 650 34.68 -32.79 74.12
CA ARG A 650 35.09 -34.12 74.53
C ARG A 650 33.98 -34.83 75.31
N CYS A 651 33.91 -36.14 75.09
CA CYS A 651 33.09 -37.12 75.79
C CYS A 651 32.97 -36.86 77.29
N ALA A 652 31.73 -36.82 77.80
CA ALA A 652 31.44 -37.04 79.21
C ALA A 652 30.34 -38.12 79.31
N VAL A 653 30.73 -39.23 79.93
CA VAL A 653 29.90 -40.40 80.24
C VAL A 653 28.78 -39.99 81.20
N TRP A 654 27.52 -40.20 80.82
CA TRP A 654 26.39 -40.13 81.75
C TRP A 654 25.94 -41.54 82.11
N ARG A 655 26.10 -41.87 83.40
CA ARG A 655 25.60 -43.08 84.04
C ARG A 655 24.10 -42.94 84.29
N THR A 656 23.39 -44.03 84.05
CA THR A 656 22.01 -44.30 84.44
C THR A 656 21.74 -44.03 85.92
N ARG A 657 20.61 -43.38 86.20
CA ARG A 657 19.74 -43.69 87.34
C ARG A 657 18.30 -43.36 87.00
#